data_AF-A0A957VI70-F1
#
_entry.id   AF-A0A957VI70-F1
#
_cell.length_a   1.000
_cell.length_b   1.000
_cell.length_c   1.000
_cell.angle_alpha   90.00
_cell.angle_beta   90.00
_cell.angle_gamma   90.00
#
_symmetry.space_group_name_H-M   'P 1'
#
loop_
_entity.id
_entity.type
_entity.pdbx_description
1 polymer ?
#
loop_
_entity_poly.entity_id
_entity_poly.type
_entity_poly.pdbx_seq_one_letter_code
_entity_poly.pdbx_strand_id
1 'polypeptide(L)'
;GALTVQGGQSTIRHVSISGHNQPALAVINSGAGGGVVDLANSILWGNGAQEIQVTAQSSLAVDSSTVKGGFPGGANILTDDPKFIDAAGNDLRLGTFSPAKDAAASASCADTDVQGFPRPLIQGCDMGAYEMPTRYQVCRAPDASIPDSDPEGITDSLVIDGRGTILDVDVTLNAPHESVNDLVVALTHEQSGITQTLLSQPGRTDLDPGCDKPDVDVIFDDAGAADAQTACSSTSPAIGGRLKPYRPLAVFNGTPLDQGSTWTLQVSDVAGFFTGTLAGWCVSAAVLDGYTVTRTDDPTPDGCKVDDCSLREAILAANANAGWPEAITFALDGDFRIGRAGTGEDLAATGDLDITDDLTIVGNGAERTIIDGVGFDRVFHVTGGANATLKDLTIQNGAYDPVDENYGGGAVVIDGGGSLLLQRTVLRNNRARSTGTGIGFGGAIYVYFSEARVEASAIYSNQADQGGALDSTNSSVELVNTTVYNNSTTGGALSGGAIAGGTANLSLLNTTVADNPGTVESPDGPAVVSYGYDAGSTATVQLQNSILRGDSALCAAFANAGGSATFTSLDNNIASDDTCNLIGALDLPNTDARLAPPADNGGATMTMALLPNSPALDAGADAACPAADQRGSSRIDRDGNGDGGNDGNWCDIGAYEAQARPNTPPVANAQTVAAQQGVPRGIVLSGADADGDALIYSILTGPEHGSLTGAAPNLTYTAQSTYVGPDSITFSVGDGTTFSAPAVVTINVSQTPPANTPPVADSQTVQVPAGGTVAITLTGSDADGDALTYGISVGPTRGTLSGAAPDLIYTPNLETLGGVDLFTFFVNDGQETAVGTITINIKQPGPGQNYIYLPLAR
;
A
#
# COMPACT_ATOMS: atom_id res chain seq x y z
N GLY A 1 38.11 6.21 -5.02
CA GLY A 1 38.34 7.11 -3.88
C GLY A 1 37.99 6.40 -2.60
N ALA A 2 37.69 7.15 -1.53
CA ALA A 2 36.96 6.63 -0.38
C ALA A 2 35.62 6.01 -0.84
N LEU A 3 34.96 6.68 -1.78
CA LEU A 3 33.89 6.13 -2.62
C LEU A 3 34.37 6.01 -4.08
N THR A 4 33.95 4.94 -4.77
CA THR A 4 34.22 4.74 -6.20
C THR A 4 32.95 4.28 -6.89
N VAL A 5 32.48 5.07 -7.87
CA VAL A 5 31.34 4.73 -8.73
C VAL A 5 31.88 4.28 -10.09
N GLN A 6 31.47 3.10 -10.53
CA GLN A 6 31.98 2.44 -11.72
C GLN A 6 30.83 1.97 -12.63
N GLY A 7 30.37 2.87 -13.51
CA GLY A 7 29.15 2.67 -14.32
C GLY A 7 27.86 2.93 -13.53
N GLY A 8 26.73 3.04 -14.24
CA GLY A 8 25.40 3.32 -13.65
C GLY A 8 25.17 4.79 -13.26
N GLN A 9 23.96 5.11 -12.80
CA GLN A 9 23.64 6.39 -12.18
C GLN A 9 23.65 6.24 -10.65
N SER A 10 24.17 7.21 -9.92
CA SER A 10 24.16 7.19 -8.46
C SER A 10 23.85 8.57 -7.91
N THR A 11 23.03 8.62 -6.87
CA THR A 11 22.77 9.86 -6.13
C THR A 11 23.45 9.78 -4.77
N ILE A 12 24.20 10.83 -4.43
CA ILE A 12 24.88 10.96 -3.13
C ILE A 12 24.33 12.21 -2.46
N ARG A 13 23.66 12.04 -1.31
CA ARG A 13 23.04 13.14 -0.56
C ARG A 13 23.36 13.03 0.92
N HIS A 14 23.62 14.16 1.57
CA HIS A 14 23.88 14.24 3.02
C HIS A 14 25.02 13.33 3.47
N VAL A 15 26.13 13.31 2.71
CA VAL A 15 27.30 12.50 3.06
C VAL A 15 28.46 13.40 3.44
N SER A 16 29.12 13.08 4.56
CA SER A 16 30.41 13.70 4.96
C SER A 16 31.55 12.69 4.78
N ILE A 17 32.50 13.00 3.90
CA ILE A 17 33.71 12.19 3.68
C ILE A 17 34.93 13.04 4.04
N SER A 18 35.72 12.60 5.03
CA SER A 18 36.91 13.31 5.50
C SER A 18 37.98 12.38 6.05
N GLY A 19 39.22 12.88 6.15
CA GLY A 19 40.31 12.18 6.84
C GLY A 19 40.98 11.05 6.07
N HIS A 20 40.66 10.85 4.79
CA HIS A 20 41.32 9.86 3.95
C HIS A 20 42.61 10.39 3.30
N ASN A 21 43.42 9.51 2.69
CA ASN A 21 44.64 9.87 1.93
C ASN A 21 44.48 9.53 0.42
N GLN A 22 43.24 9.51 -0.07
CA GLN A 22 42.82 9.20 -1.44
C GLN A 22 41.64 10.10 -1.80
N PRO A 23 41.33 10.36 -3.09
CA PRO A 23 40.16 11.18 -3.46
C PRO A 23 38.90 10.72 -2.74
N ALA A 24 38.07 11.65 -2.25
CA ALA A 24 36.82 11.33 -1.57
C ALA A 24 35.87 10.55 -2.50
N LEU A 25 35.70 11.05 -3.73
CA LEU A 25 34.85 10.45 -4.75
C LEU A 25 35.64 10.21 -6.04
N ALA A 26 35.57 9.00 -6.58
CA ALA A 26 36.06 8.69 -7.91
C ALA A 26 34.93 8.15 -8.79
N VAL A 27 34.61 8.85 -9.89
CA VAL A 27 33.65 8.42 -10.90
C VAL A 27 34.44 7.93 -12.11
N ILE A 28 34.51 6.61 -12.27
CA ILE A 28 35.43 5.97 -13.20
C ILE A 28 34.71 5.12 -14.24
N ASN A 29 35.28 5.07 -15.44
CA ASN A 29 34.87 4.15 -16.50
C ASN A 29 35.86 2.97 -16.57
N SER A 30 35.35 1.75 -16.45
CA SER A 30 36.11 0.51 -16.66
C SER A 30 35.47 -0.44 -17.71
N GLY A 31 34.45 0.02 -18.45
CA GLY A 31 33.62 -0.84 -19.31
C GLY A 31 32.71 -0.11 -20.30
N ALA A 32 31.54 -0.69 -20.63
CA ALA A 32 30.67 -0.26 -21.73
C ALA A 32 29.87 1.05 -21.50
N GLY A 33 30.08 1.74 -20.38
CA GLY A 33 29.51 3.05 -20.05
C GLY A 33 30.25 3.66 -18.85
N GLY A 34 30.41 4.98 -18.83
CA GLY A 34 30.98 5.68 -17.66
C GLY A 34 29.93 5.90 -16.57
N GLY A 35 30.37 6.13 -15.33
CA GLY A 35 29.47 6.42 -14.23
C GLY A 35 28.85 7.82 -14.34
N VAL A 36 27.60 7.95 -13.90
CA VAL A 36 26.87 9.22 -13.76
C VAL A 36 26.59 9.39 -12.28
N VAL A 37 26.98 10.53 -11.69
CA VAL A 37 26.71 10.81 -10.28
C VAL A 37 26.04 12.16 -10.12
N ASP A 38 25.00 12.21 -9.29
CA ASP A 38 24.37 13.43 -8.80
C ASP A 38 24.71 13.59 -7.32
N LEU A 39 25.66 14.48 -7.01
CA LEU A 39 26.09 14.79 -5.65
C LEU A 39 25.35 16.04 -5.16
N ALA A 40 24.56 15.91 -4.10
CA ALA A 40 23.83 17.03 -3.50
C ALA A 40 24.06 17.10 -1.99
N ASN A 41 23.99 18.29 -1.39
CA ASN A 41 23.94 18.49 0.07
C ASN A 41 25.02 17.72 0.84
N SER A 42 26.24 17.62 0.31
CA SER A 42 27.29 16.73 0.84
C SER A 42 28.61 17.47 1.09
N ILE A 43 29.47 16.91 1.94
CA ILE A 43 30.79 17.46 2.28
C ILE A 43 31.88 16.47 1.90
N LEU A 44 32.78 16.88 1.00
CA LEU A 44 33.99 16.16 0.63
C LEU A 44 35.21 17.02 1.00
N TRP A 45 35.85 16.73 2.13
CA TRP A 45 36.89 17.60 2.67
C TRP A 45 38.02 16.86 3.36
N GLY A 46 39.27 17.13 2.96
CA GLY A 46 40.45 16.66 3.68
C GLY A 46 40.86 15.23 3.35
N ASN A 47 40.51 14.73 2.16
CA ASN A 47 40.79 13.35 1.75
C ASN A 47 42.05 13.21 0.88
N GLY A 48 42.62 14.30 0.40
CA GLY A 48 43.84 14.28 -0.40
C GLY A 48 44.10 15.57 -1.16
N ALA A 49 44.96 15.51 -2.18
CA ALA A 49 45.25 16.65 -3.05
C ALA A 49 44.10 16.97 -4.03
N GLN A 50 43.21 16.01 -4.27
CA GLN A 50 42.05 16.14 -5.15
C GLN A 50 40.89 15.37 -4.52
N GLU A 51 39.80 16.05 -4.16
CA GLU A 51 38.63 15.43 -3.52
C GLU A 51 37.80 14.59 -4.51
N ILE A 52 37.71 15.04 -5.76
CA ILE A 52 36.88 14.42 -6.78
C ILE A 52 37.71 14.09 -8.01
N GLN A 53 37.63 12.85 -8.47
CA GLN A 53 38.24 12.38 -9.72
C GLN A 53 37.15 11.86 -10.67
N VAL A 54 37.04 12.44 -11.87
CA VAL A 54 36.11 11.98 -12.91
C VAL A 54 36.91 11.58 -14.16
N THR A 55 36.69 10.38 -14.67
CA THR A 55 37.36 9.89 -15.90
C THR A 55 36.54 10.18 -17.16
N ALA A 56 37.17 10.08 -18.33
CA ALA A 56 36.50 10.29 -19.61
C ALA A 56 35.26 9.38 -19.76
N GLN A 57 34.21 9.94 -20.39
CA GLN A 57 32.90 9.28 -20.60
C GLN A 57 32.06 9.06 -19.33
N SER A 58 32.50 9.57 -18.17
CA SER A 58 31.71 9.66 -16.94
C SER A 58 31.24 11.10 -16.71
N SER A 59 30.16 11.30 -15.95
CA SER A 59 29.65 12.63 -15.59
C SER A 59 29.37 12.74 -14.09
N LEU A 60 29.50 13.96 -13.58
CA LEU A 60 29.17 14.29 -12.19
C LEU A 60 28.47 15.65 -12.20
N ALA A 61 27.23 15.69 -11.71
CA ALA A 61 26.59 16.92 -11.29
C ALA A 61 26.85 17.11 -9.79
N VAL A 62 27.18 18.34 -9.40
CA VAL A 62 27.31 18.72 -8.00
C VAL A 62 26.35 19.87 -7.74
N ASP A 63 25.54 19.72 -6.70
CA ASP A 63 24.61 20.74 -6.21
C ASP A 63 24.80 20.93 -4.70
N SER A 64 24.70 22.18 -4.23
CA SER A 64 24.68 22.56 -2.81
C SER A 64 25.60 21.72 -1.93
N SER A 65 26.90 21.65 -2.27
CA SER A 65 27.87 20.75 -1.61
C SER A 65 29.18 21.46 -1.32
N THR A 66 29.86 21.06 -0.24
CA THR A 66 31.18 21.58 0.13
C THR A 66 32.28 20.65 -0.38
N VAL A 67 33.15 21.16 -1.27
CA VAL A 67 34.23 20.37 -1.87
C VAL A 67 35.56 21.13 -1.75
N LYS A 68 36.55 20.53 -1.09
CA LYS A 68 37.88 21.16 -0.94
C LYS A 68 38.54 21.41 -2.29
N GLY A 69 38.87 22.67 -2.56
CA GLY A 69 39.44 23.10 -3.85
C GLY A 69 38.42 23.31 -4.97
N GLY A 70 37.12 23.10 -4.70
CA GLY A 70 36.01 23.27 -5.62
C GLY A 70 35.89 22.18 -6.69
N PHE A 71 34.81 22.25 -7.48
CA PHE A 71 34.58 21.39 -8.63
C PHE A 71 34.08 22.21 -9.84
N PRO A 72 34.69 22.09 -11.04
CA PRO A 72 34.26 22.88 -12.20
C PRO A 72 32.87 22.46 -12.71
N GLY A 73 31.92 23.40 -12.79
CA GLY A 73 30.64 23.19 -13.48
C GLY A 73 29.48 22.61 -12.65
N GLY A 74 29.52 22.70 -11.32
CA GLY A 74 28.38 22.40 -10.44
C GLY A 74 27.58 23.64 -10.05
N ALA A 75 26.33 23.43 -9.60
CA ALA A 75 25.53 24.43 -8.90
C ALA A 75 26.00 24.50 -7.43
N ASN A 76 26.08 25.72 -6.87
CA ASN A 76 26.26 25.95 -5.42
C ASN A 76 27.36 25.13 -4.71
N ILE A 77 28.61 25.24 -5.18
CA ILE A 77 29.75 24.61 -4.50
C ILE A 77 30.40 25.57 -3.51
N LEU A 78 30.41 25.22 -2.23
CA LEU A 78 31.18 25.92 -1.21
C LEU A 78 32.62 25.38 -1.17
N THR A 79 33.60 26.28 -1.20
CA THR A 79 35.03 25.93 -1.14
C THR A 79 35.66 26.20 0.22
N ASP A 80 34.85 26.65 1.17
CA ASP A 80 35.30 27.01 2.51
C ASP A 80 35.38 25.78 3.41
N ASP A 81 36.27 25.83 4.39
CA ASP A 81 36.47 24.74 5.34
C ASP A 81 35.17 24.45 6.10
N PRO A 82 34.64 23.21 6.08
CA PRO A 82 33.41 22.85 6.79
C PRO A 82 33.57 22.93 8.31
N LYS A 83 34.79 23.11 8.84
CA LYS A 83 35.06 23.29 10.28
C LYS A 83 34.39 22.21 11.14
N PHE A 84 34.70 20.94 10.86
CA PHE A 84 34.27 19.83 11.71
C PHE A 84 34.75 20.02 13.15
N ILE A 85 33.98 19.50 14.12
CA ILE A 85 34.32 19.55 15.55
C ILE A 85 35.67 18.87 15.81
N ASP A 86 35.86 17.63 15.36
CA ASP A 86 37.14 16.92 15.42
C ASP A 86 37.25 15.84 14.32
N ALA A 87 37.57 16.27 13.10
CA ALA A 87 37.75 15.36 11.99
C ALA A 87 38.90 14.34 12.22
N ALA A 88 39.91 14.67 13.02
CA ALA A 88 41.03 13.76 13.30
C ALA A 88 40.64 12.65 14.29
N GLY A 89 39.70 12.94 15.19
CA GLY A 89 39.06 12.00 16.11
C GLY A 89 37.87 11.23 15.52
N ASN A 90 37.56 11.40 14.23
CA ASN A 90 36.37 10.88 13.52
C ASN A 90 35.03 11.51 13.92
N ASP A 91 35.05 12.72 14.46
CA ASP A 91 33.85 13.51 14.72
C ASP A 91 33.61 14.51 13.59
N LEU A 92 32.79 14.10 12.62
CA LEU A 92 32.43 14.89 11.43
C LEU A 92 31.19 15.77 11.65
N ARG A 93 30.80 16.02 12.89
CA ARG A 93 29.80 17.03 13.22
C ARG A 93 30.31 18.42 12.87
N LEU A 94 29.43 19.32 12.44
CA LEU A 94 29.80 20.69 12.07
C LEU A 94 30.04 21.54 13.31
N GLY A 95 31.11 22.34 13.31
CA GLY A 95 31.35 23.34 14.34
C GLY A 95 30.43 24.56 14.18
N THR A 96 30.33 25.36 15.24
CA THR A 96 29.41 26.52 15.34
C THR A 96 29.51 27.54 14.22
N PHE A 97 30.66 27.67 13.55
CA PHE A 97 30.89 28.62 12.46
C PHE A 97 31.12 27.94 11.12
N SER A 98 30.62 26.72 10.97
CA SER A 98 30.72 25.98 9.72
C SER A 98 29.98 26.72 8.60
N PRO A 99 30.60 26.91 7.43
CA PRO A 99 29.92 27.40 6.23
C PRO A 99 28.96 26.36 5.64
N ALA A 100 29.07 25.10 6.04
CA ALA A 100 28.19 24.02 5.61
C ALA A 100 26.89 23.95 6.44
N LYS A 101 26.82 24.74 7.52
CA LYS A 101 25.63 24.85 8.35
C LYS A 101 24.55 25.64 7.59
N ASP A 102 23.31 25.16 7.60
CA ASP A 102 22.14 25.81 7.01
C ASP A 102 22.29 26.12 5.50
N ALA A 103 23.20 25.42 4.83
CA ALA A 103 23.64 25.76 3.48
C ALA A 103 23.20 24.75 2.42
N ALA A 104 22.56 23.65 2.81
CA ALA A 104 22.05 22.66 1.88
C ALA A 104 20.77 23.15 1.18
N ALA A 105 20.50 22.60 -0.01
CA ALA A 105 19.25 22.85 -0.73
C ALA A 105 18.08 22.20 0.02
N SER A 106 17.14 23.03 0.47
CA SER A 106 15.96 22.66 1.27
C SER A 106 15.07 21.61 0.58
N ALA A 107 14.90 21.70 -0.74
CA ALA A 107 14.13 20.73 -1.53
C ALA A 107 14.74 19.32 -1.59
N SER A 108 15.97 19.13 -1.09
CA SER A 108 16.69 17.86 -1.10
C SER A 108 17.18 17.44 0.28
N CYS A 109 16.64 18.01 1.36
CA CYS A 109 16.90 17.55 2.72
C CYS A 109 16.29 16.16 2.94
N ALA A 110 17.04 15.26 3.59
CA ALA A 110 16.45 14.04 4.15
C ALA A 110 15.50 14.42 5.31
N ASP A 111 14.66 13.49 5.79
CA ASP A 111 13.77 13.74 6.94
C ASP A 111 14.54 13.75 8.27
N THR A 112 15.67 13.04 8.35
CA THR A 112 16.55 13.04 9.52
C THR A 112 18.03 12.96 9.14
N ASP A 113 18.91 13.39 10.04
CA ASP A 113 20.35 13.18 9.94
C ASP A 113 20.78 11.79 10.45
N VAL A 114 22.10 11.53 10.45
CA VAL A 114 22.68 10.25 10.93
C VAL A 114 22.48 10.01 12.44
N GLN A 115 22.19 11.05 13.22
CA GLN A 115 21.87 10.96 14.65
C GLN A 115 20.36 10.84 14.89
N GLY A 116 19.54 10.87 13.83
CA GLY A 116 18.09 10.86 13.91
C GLY A 116 17.49 12.24 14.20
N PHE A 117 18.28 13.31 14.16
CA PHE A 117 17.75 14.67 14.30
C PHE A 117 16.91 15.04 13.08
N PRO A 118 15.71 15.62 13.27
CA PRO A 118 14.85 16.04 12.17
C PRO A 118 15.54 17.00 11.21
N ARG A 119 15.21 16.87 9.92
CA ARG A 119 15.64 17.73 8.83
C ARG A 119 14.44 18.09 7.91
N PRO A 120 14.46 19.25 7.24
CA PRO A 120 15.29 20.40 7.59
C PRO A 120 14.95 20.89 9.00
N LEU A 121 15.96 21.40 9.71
CA LEU A 121 15.66 22.29 10.82
C LEU A 121 15.15 23.61 10.24
N ILE A 122 14.64 24.42 11.14
CA ILE A 122 14.03 25.71 10.84
C ILE A 122 15.03 26.70 10.23
N GLN A 123 16.33 26.51 10.47
CA GLN A 123 17.41 27.35 9.94
C GLN A 123 17.82 26.94 8.50
N GLY A 124 17.29 25.83 7.99
CA GLY A 124 17.77 25.12 6.80
C GLY A 124 18.17 23.70 7.18
N CYS A 125 18.67 22.92 6.22
CA CYS A 125 19.44 21.74 6.57
C CYS A 125 20.93 21.98 6.35
N ASP A 126 21.74 21.26 7.11
CA ASP A 126 23.18 21.25 6.98
C ASP A 126 23.62 20.38 5.81
N MET A 127 24.69 20.79 5.12
CA MET A 127 25.33 19.87 4.18
C MET A 127 26.02 18.73 4.95
N GLY A 128 26.06 17.54 4.36
CA GLY A 128 26.73 16.38 4.93
C GLY A 128 25.84 15.57 5.87
N ALA A 129 26.45 14.64 6.61
CA ALA A 129 25.71 13.59 7.33
C ALA A 129 25.01 14.07 8.61
N TYR A 130 25.46 15.17 9.20
CA TYR A 130 24.99 15.68 10.48
C TYR A 130 24.20 16.96 10.29
N GLU A 131 23.17 17.11 11.13
CA GLU A 131 22.39 18.32 11.30
C GLU A 131 22.73 18.91 12.68
N MET A 132 23.05 20.20 12.75
CA MET A 132 23.46 20.89 13.98
C MET A 132 22.33 21.75 14.54
N PRO A 133 21.55 21.22 15.50
CA PRO A 133 20.58 22.03 16.22
C PRO A 133 21.25 23.14 17.04
N THR A 134 20.47 24.15 17.44
CA THR A 134 20.90 25.11 18.45
C THR A 134 21.26 24.35 19.73
N ARG A 135 22.46 24.57 20.29
CA ARG A 135 22.84 24.03 21.60
C ARG A 135 22.85 25.13 22.66
N TYR A 136 22.03 24.95 23.68
CA TYR A 136 22.07 25.74 24.90
C TYR A 136 22.95 25.02 25.93
N GLN A 137 24.10 25.62 26.25
CA GLN A 137 25.00 25.10 27.26
C GLN A 137 25.10 26.06 28.44
N VAL A 138 24.87 25.53 29.64
CA VAL A 138 25.07 26.25 30.89
C VAL A 138 25.94 25.41 31.81
N CYS A 139 26.88 26.05 32.47
CA CYS A 139 27.84 25.42 33.36
C CYS A 139 27.80 26.04 34.76
N ARG A 140 28.06 25.21 35.76
CA ARG A 140 28.24 25.60 37.17
C ARG A 140 29.54 25.02 37.68
N ALA A 141 30.18 25.76 38.58
CA ALA A 141 31.35 25.31 39.35
C ALA A 141 31.08 25.56 40.83
N PRO A 142 30.33 24.69 41.51
CA PRO A 142 29.90 24.94 42.89
C PRO A 142 31.05 24.78 43.90
N ASP A 143 32.14 24.08 43.52
CA ASP A 143 33.28 23.76 44.38
C ASP A 143 32.83 23.17 45.74
N ALA A 144 31.84 22.28 45.70
CA ALA A 144 31.17 21.73 46.88
C ALA A 144 31.72 20.35 47.24
N SER A 145 32.02 20.13 48.52
CA SER A 145 32.46 18.81 49.01
C SER A 145 31.34 17.78 48.90
N ILE A 146 31.67 16.60 48.36
CA ILE A 146 30.76 15.46 48.30
C ILE A 146 30.82 14.76 49.67
N PRO A 147 29.70 14.62 50.41
CA PRO A 147 29.69 13.98 51.71
C PRO A 147 29.96 12.48 51.57
N ASP A 148 30.93 11.98 52.35
CA ASP A 148 31.33 10.57 52.39
C ASP A 148 30.24 9.70 53.03
N SER A 149 29.96 8.55 52.39
CA SER A 149 29.01 7.54 52.88
C SER A 149 27.62 8.09 53.17
N ASP A 150 27.19 9.06 52.34
CA ASP A 150 25.89 9.71 52.40
C ASP A 150 25.13 9.49 51.08
N PRO A 151 24.10 8.64 51.08
CA PRO A 151 23.29 8.40 49.90
C PRO A 151 22.43 9.60 49.47
N GLU A 152 22.23 10.61 50.31
CA GLU A 152 21.58 11.86 49.90
C GLU A 152 22.56 12.76 49.12
N GLY A 153 23.86 12.71 49.45
CA GLY A 153 24.91 13.44 48.74
C GLY A 153 24.73 14.95 48.75
N ILE A 154 25.10 15.59 47.63
CA ILE A 154 24.90 17.02 47.37
C ILE A 154 24.07 17.25 46.11
N THR A 155 23.33 18.35 46.11
CA THR A 155 22.55 18.81 44.95
C THR A 155 23.00 20.21 44.54
N ASP A 156 23.14 20.43 43.24
CA ASP A 156 23.33 21.76 42.64
C ASP A 156 22.38 21.92 41.45
N SER A 157 21.86 23.13 41.22
CA SER A 157 20.91 23.38 40.13
C SER A 157 21.35 24.53 39.23
N LEU A 158 21.09 24.40 37.93
CA LEU A 158 21.27 25.46 36.93
C LEU A 158 19.97 25.72 36.17
N VAL A 159 19.90 26.87 35.52
CA VAL A 159 18.77 27.26 34.67
C VAL A 159 19.28 27.43 33.25
N ILE A 160 18.60 26.82 32.29
CA ILE A 160 18.81 27.01 30.87
C ILE A 160 17.63 27.80 30.32
N ASP A 161 17.89 29.00 29.81
CA ASP A 161 16.88 29.81 29.12
C ASP A 161 16.89 29.45 27.62
N GLY A 162 16.15 28.40 27.27
CA GLY A 162 15.96 27.95 25.90
C GLY A 162 14.62 28.38 25.30
N ARG A 163 14.38 27.95 24.06
CA ARG A 163 13.06 27.93 23.41
C ARG A 163 12.96 26.70 22.52
N GLY A 164 11.92 25.88 22.68
CA GLY A 164 11.63 24.78 21.76
C GLY A 164 11.76 23.39 22.39
N THR A 165 12.10 22.39 21.59
CA THR A 165 12.05 20.97 22.01
C THR A 165 13.43 20.36 22.09
N ILE A 166 13.73 19.65 23.18
CA ILE A 166 14.99 18.94 23.38
C ILE A 166 15.11 17.78 22.38
N LEU A 167 16.22 17.77 21.65
CA LEU A 167 16.59 16.70 20.73
C LEU A 167 17.68 15.80 21.30
N ASP A 168 18.55 16.35 22.14
CA ASP A 168 19.67 15.63 22.75
C ASP A 168 20.20 16.41 23.97
N VAL A 169 20.76 15.68 24.93
CA VAL A 169 21.33 16.24 26.16
C VAL A 169 22.71 15.62 26.40
N ASP A 170 23.72 16.47 26.46
CA ASP A 170 25.04 16.12 26.98
C ASP A 170 25.22 16.66 28.40
N VAL A 171 25.84 15.87 29.28
CA VAL A 171 26.20 16.32 30.63
C VAL A 171 27.70 16.25 30.82
N THR A 172 28.36 17.38 31.01
CA THR A 172 29.76 17.42 31.43
C THR A 172 29.83 17.36 32.95
N LEU A 173 30.70 16.52 33.50
CA LEU A 173 30.93 16.39 34.93
C LEU A 173 32.42 16.37 35.24
N ASN A 174 32.85 17.30 36.09
CA ASN A 174 34.15 17.32 36.73
C ASN A 174 33.96 17.16 38.24
N ALA A 175 34.24 15.97 38.74
CA ALA A 175 34.15 15.60 40.14
C ALA A 175 35.43 14.87 40.57
N PRO A 176 36.50 15.60 40.96
CA PRO A 176 37.69 15.00 41.52
C PRO A 176 37.32 14.21 42.77
N HIS A 177 37.71 12.94 42.82
CA HIS A 177 37.33 12.00 43.87
C HIS A 177 38.40 10.92 44.03
N GLU A 178 38.70 10.55 45.27
CA GLU A 178 39.78 9.59 45.55
C GLU A 178 39.47 8.16 45.09
N SER A 179 38.19 7.77 45.03
CA SER A 179 37.72 6.52 44.43
C SER A 179 36.40 6.74 43.72
N VAL A 180 36.24 6.29 42.48
CA VAL A 180 34.97 6.53 41.76
C VAL A 180 33.93 5.42 42.00
N ASN A 181 34.29 4.31 42.64
CA ASN A 181 33.53 3.07 42.66
C ASN A 181 32.26 3.10 43.54
N ASP A 182 32.11 4.14 44.34
CA ASP A 182 31.00 4.40 45.27
C ASP A 182 30.18 5.63 44.87
N LEU A 183 30.55 6.31 43.77
CA LEU A 183 29.82 7.48 43.28
C LEU A 183 28.53 7.10 42.57
N VAL A 184 27.45 7.80 42.92
CA VAL A 184 26.18 7.79 42.20
C VAL A 184 25.85 9.22 41.79
N VAL A 185 25.57 9.41 40.51
CA VAL A 185 25.24 10.70 39.90
C VAL A 185 23.89 10.62 39.22
N ALA A 186 23.00 11.57 39.50
CA ALA A 186 21.70 11.68 38.86
C ALA A 186 21.41 13.11 38.41
N LEU A 187 20.73 13.25 37.27
CA LEU A 187 20.27 14.52 36.72
C LEU A 187 18.75 14.55 36.70
N THR A 188 18.15 15.66 37.11
CA THR A 188 16.70 15.88 37.05
C THR A 188 16.39 17.11 36.22
N HIS A 189 15.43 17.00 35.29
CA HIS A 189 14.81 18.14 34.62
C HIS A 189 13.47 18.44 35.31
N GLU A 190 13.46 19.50 36.13
CA GLU A 190 12.41 19.76 37.12
C GLU A 190 11.02 19.91 36.48
N GLN A 191 10.94 20.59 35.33
CA GLN A 191 9.68 20.83 34.62
C GLN A 191 9.03 19.54 34.15
N SER A 192 9.83 18.63 33.57
CA SER A 192 9.33 17.33 33.12
C SER A 192 9.14 16.33 34.26
N GLY A 193 9.75 16.57 35.43
CA GLY A 193 9.82 15.62 36.54
C GLY A 193 10.67 14.38 36.24
N ILE A 194 11.41 14.35 35.13
CA ILE A 194 12.25 13.22 34.73
C ILE A 194 13.59 13.27 35.46
N THR A 195 13.98 12.15 36.06
CA THR A 195 15.30 11.97 36.70
C THR A 195 16.03 10.81 36.06
N GLN A 196 17.29 11.01 35.69
CA GLN A 196 18.14 10.00 35.09
C GLN A 196 19.48 9.82 35.80
N THR A 197 19.79 8.58 36.19
CA THR A 197 21.09 8.20 36.76
C THR A 197 22.17 8.11 35.68
N LEU A 198 23.19 8.95 35.78
CA LEU A 198 24.31 9.04 34.83
C LEU A 198 25.44 8.08 35.18
N LEU A 199 25.68 7.86 36.47
CA LEU A 199 26.74 7.01 37.00
C LEU A 199 26.22 6.29 38.24
N SER A 200 26.53 4.99 38.40
CA SER A 200 26.08 4.22 39.55
C SER A 200 27.12 3.20 39.99
N GLN A 201 28.08 3.60 40.83
CA GLN A 201 29.13 2.73 41.38
C GLN A 201 29.98 2.04 40.28
N PRO A 202 30.69 2.79 39.43
CA PRO A 202 31.45 2.28 38.28
C PRO A 202 32.51 1.24 38.70
N GLY A 203 32.77 0.28 37.80
CA GLY A 203 33.75 -0.78 38.05
C GLY A 203 33.33 -1.84 39.09
N ARG A 204 32.10 -1.78 39.63
CA ARG A 204 31.55 -2.80 40.54
C ARG A 204 31.06 -4.03 39.77
N THR A 205 31.96 -4.85 39.27
CA THR A 205 31.66 -6.25 38.90
C THR A 205 32.15 -7.18 40.00
N ASP A 206 31.46 -8.28 40.23
CA ASP A 206 31.79 -9.29 41.24
C ASP A 206 33.10 -10.06 40.95
N LEU A 207 33.82 -9.72 39.87
CA LEU A 207 34.99 -10.47 39.40
C LEU A 207 36.21 -9.63 38.97
N ASP A 208 36.17 -8.28 38.99
CA ASP A 208 37.33 -7.41 38.69
C ASP A 208 37.11 -6.00 39.31
N PRO A 209 38.04 -5.41 40.09
CA PRO A 209 37.87 -4.06 40.65
C PRO A 209 38.10 -3.04 39.54
N GLY A 210 37.02 -2.59 38.90
CA GLY A 210 37.11 -2.00 37.57
C GLY A 210 37.75 -0.61 37.50
N CYS A 211 37.72 0.21 38.56
CA CYS A 211 38.04 1.64 38.49
C CYS A 211 38.99 2.11 39.62
N ASP A 212 40.21 1.56 39.69
CA ASP A 212 41.17 1.87 40.77
C ASP A 212 41.87 3.24 40.67
N LYS A 213 41.54 4.06 39.67
CA LYS A 213 42.14 5.40 39.50
C LYS A 213 41.20 6.48 40.07
N PRO A 214 41.75 7.63 40.51
CA PRO A 214 40.92 8.73 41.00
C PRO A 214 40.34 9.55 39.84
N ASP A 215 39.43 10.44 40.21
CA ASP A 215 38.86 11.53 39.43
C ASP A 215 37.86 11.15 38.32
N VAL A 216 36.87 12.03 38.17
CA VAL A 216 35.88 12.01 37.10
C VAL A 216 35.98 13.32 36.33
N ASP A 217 36.24 13.24 35.02
CA ASP A 217 36.20 14.37 34.08
C ASP A 217 35.65 13.89 32.74
N VAL A 218 34.32 13.84 32.66
CA VAL A 218 33.57 13.07 31.65
C VAL A 218 32.47 13.92 31.01
N ILE A 219 32.18 13.62 29.75
CA ILE A 219 30.97 14.05 29.05
C ILE A 219 30.08 12.82 28.90
N PHE A 220 28.95 12.80 29.60
CA PHE A 220 27.90 11.82 29.38
C PHE A 220 27.11 12.19 28.13
N ASP A 221 27.08 11.27 27.17
CA ASP A 221 26.39 11.38 25.88
C ASP A 221 25.99 9.97 25.45
N ASP A 222 24.74 9.78 25.02
CA ASP A 222 24.25 8.50 24.50
C ASP A 222 24.99 8.01 23.25
N ALA A 223 25.61 8.93 22.49
CA ALA A 223 26.50 8.63 21.37
C ALA A 223 27.96 8.36 21.79
N GLY A 224 28.27 8.35 23.09
CA GLY A 224 29.58 7.98 23.61
C GLY A 224 30.04 6.59 23.15
N ALA A 225 31.34 6.39 23.01
CA ALA A 225 31.87 5.14 22.43
C ALA A 225 31.82 3.93 23.38
N ALA A 226 31.71 4.16 24.69
CA ALA A 226 31.74 3.12 25.72
C ALA A 226 30.88 3.51 26.93
N ASP A 227 30.43 2.52 27.70
CA ASP A 227 29.58 2.74 28.87
C ASP A 227 30.38 3.25 30.06
N ALA A 228 29.98 4.38 30.66
CA ALA A 228 30.65 4.99 31.79
C ALA A 228 30.74 4.07 33.02
N GLN A 229 29.85 3.08 33.11
CA GLN A 229 29.86 2.08 34.17
C GLN A 229 31.06 1.11 34.09
N THR A 230 31.62 0.91 32.89
CA THR A 230 32.67 -0.09 32.62
C THR A 230 33.93 0.49 31.96
N ALA A 231 33.87 1.71 31.43
CA ALA A 231 34.96 2.38 30.71
C ALA A 231 36.00 3.03 31.65
N CYS A 232 36.58 2.24 32.53
CA CYS A 232 37.58 2.69 33.49
C CYS A 232 38.98 2.82 32.87
N SER A 233 39.56 4.01 32.95
CA SER A 233 40.91 4.31 32.46
C SER A 233 42.00 3.73 33.37
N SER A 234 43.12 3.34 32.75
CA SER A 234 44.33 2.92 33.48
C SER A 234 45.14 4.10 34.07
N THR A 235 44.76 5.34 33.75
CA THR A 235 45.34 6.60 34.27
C THR A 235 44.23 7.53 34.75
N SER A 236 44.52 8.46 35.67
CA SER A 236 43.54 9.52 36.01
C SER A 236 43.30 10.44 34.80
N PRO A 237 42.05 10.90 34.57
CA PRO A 237 40.83 10.56 35.32
C PRO A 237 40.37 9.13 35.08
N ALA A 238 39.88 8.45 36.13
CA ALA A 238 39.36 7.08 36.04
C ALA A 238 38.19 6.99 35.06
N ILE A 239 37.27 7.94 35.14
CA ILE A 239 36.15 8.08 34.20
C ILE A 239 36.39 9.38 33.44
N GLY A 240 36.71 9.27 32.15
CA GLY A 240 36.98 10.45 31.34
C GLY A 240 36.73 10.28 29.85
N GLY A 241 36.68 11.41 29.16
CA GLY A 241 36.28 11.47 27.75
C GLY A 241 34.76 11.49 27.58
N ARG A 242 34.27 11.06 26.41
CA ARG A 242 32.83 11.07 26.07
C ARG A 242 32.27 9.65 26.14
N LEU A 243 31.38 9.40 27.11
CA LEU A 243 30.94 8.06 27.50
C LEU A 243 29.41 7.99 27.60
N LYS A 244 28.84 6.81 27.38
CA LYS A 244 27.41 6.57 27.56
C LYS A 244 27.06 6.59 29.06
N PRO A 245 26.02 7.32 29.47
CA PRO A 245 25.55 7.29 30.85
C PRO A 245 25.06 5.89 31.23
N TYR A 246 25.00 5.58 32.53
CA TYR A 246 24.46 4.32 33.04
C TYR A 246 23.02 4.07 32.57
N ARG A 247 22.24 5.15 32.44
CA ARG A 247 20.93 5.14 31.81
C ARG A 247 20.83 6.25 30.76
N PRO A 248 20.24 5.98 29.59
CA PRO A 248 20.23 6.92 28.46
C PRO A 248 19.62 8.28 28.79
N LEU A 249 20.24 9.35 28.28
CA LEU A 249 19.73 10.72 28.37
C LEU A 249 18.60 11.00 27.37
N ALA A 250 18.40 10.14 26.36
CA ALA A 250 17.32 10.23 25.38
C ALA A 250 15.90 10.26 25.97
N VAL A 251 15.73 9.94 27.26
CA VAL A 251 14.45 10.12 27.97
C VAL A 251 14.01 11.59 28.05
N PHE A 252 14.95 12.55 27.93
CA PHE A 252 14.65 13.97 27.90
C PHE A 252 14.24 14.46 26.50
N ASN A 253 14.45 13.65 25.45
CA ASN A 253 14.13 14.03 24.08
C ASN A 253 12.61 14.17 23.91
N GLY A 254 12.18 15.20 23.18
CA GLY A 254 10.77 15.55 23.02
C GLY A 254 10.20 16.39 24.17
N THR A 255 10.95 16.62 25.25
CA THR A 255 10.50 17.54 26.31
C THR A 255 10.81 19.01 25.94
N PRO A 256 10.00 19.99 26.42
CA PRO A 256 10.27 21.41 26.17
C PRO A 256 11.54 21.91 26.88
N LEU A 257 12.30 22.79 26.23
CA LEU A 257 13.36 23.60 26.82
C LEU A 257 13.00 25.08 26.68
N ASP A 258 12.24 25.58 27.64
CA ASP A 258 11.77 26.97 27.62
C ASP A 258 12.52 27.86 28.62
N GLN A 259 12.20 29.15 28.62
CA GLN A 259 12.75 30.10 29.57
C GLN A 259 12.52 29.65 31.02
N GLY A 260 13.57 29.57 31.83
CA GLY A 260 13.52 29.10 33.21
C GLY A 260 13.62 27.59 33.40
N SER A 261 13.92 26.79 32.36
CA SER A 261 14.13 25.34 32.47
C SER A 261 15.22 25.03 33.50
N THR A 262 14.86 24.32 34.57
CA THR A 262 15.72 24.08 35.73
C THR A 262 16.20 22.64 35.74
N TRP A 263 17.52 22.49 35.85
CA TRP A 263 18.19 21.20 35.90
C TRP A 263 18.92 21.05 37.22
N THR A 264 18.72 19.92 37.89
CA THR A 264 19.34 19.62 39.19
C THR A 264 20.23 18.40 39.07
N LEU A 265 21.51 18.55 39.40
CA LEU A 265 22.46 17.45 39.51
C LEU A 265 22.58 17.02 40.98
N GLN A 266 22.42 15.73 41.23
CA GLN A 266 22.73 15.10 42.51
C GLN A 266 23.98 14.24 42.37
N VAL A 267 24.94 14.41 43.28
CA VAL A 267 26.17 13.61 43.37
C VAL A 267 26.29 13.07 44.79
N SER A 268 26.39 11.75 44.93
CA SER A 268 26.47 11.06 46.23
C SER A 268 27.62 10.06 46.23
N ASP A 269 28.31 9.97 47.37
CA ASP A 269 29.20 8.86 47.70
C ASP A 269 28.44 7.95 48.66
N VAL A 270 28.07 6.76 48.21
CA VAL A 270 27.13 5.91 48.96
C VAL A 270 27.81 4.92 49.91
N ALA A 271 29.13 4.76 49.84
CA ALA A 271 29.86 3.82 50.70
C ALA A 271 31.38 3.97 50.56
N GLY A 272 32.08 4.32 51.63
CA GLY A 272 33.54 4.39 51.56
C GLY A 272 34.15 5.06 52.77
N PHE A 273 35.38 5.52 52.59
CA PHE A 273 36.02 6.54 53.44
C PHE A 273 36.71 7.61 52.57
N PHE A 274 36.39 7.62 51.28
CA PHE A 274 37.02 8.48 50.29
C PHE A 274 36.22 9.77 50.20
N THR A 275 36.89 10.84 49.81
CA THR A 275 36.23 12.14 49.70
C THR A 275 36.47 12.71 48.31
N GLY A 276 35.61 13.63 47.90
CA GLY A 276 35.80 14.38 46.68
C GLY A 276 35.01 15.68 46.67
N THR A 277 35.01 16.32 45.52
CA THR A 277 34.41 17.64 45.33
C THR A 277 33.70 17.66 43.99
N LEU A 278 32.49 18.21 43.93
CA LEU A 278 31.86 18.61 42.68
C LEU A 278 32.50 19.93 42.25
N ALA A 279 33.54 19.84 41.43
CA ALA A 279 34.29 21.00 40.95
C ALA A 279 33.54 21.74 39.85
N GLY A 280 32.83 21.01 38.98
CA GLY A 280 31.96 21.64 37.99
C GLY A 280 31.16 20.67 37.18
N TRP A 281 30.11 21.18 36.56
CA TRP A 281 29.26 20.42 35.66
C TRP A 281 28.56 21.35 34.68
N CYS A 282 28.16 20.81 33.53
CA CYS A 282 27.40 21.52 32.52
C CYS A 282 26.27 20.64 32.00
N VAL A 283 25.17 21.26 31.64
CA VAL A 283 24.15 20.65 30.77
C VAL A 283 24.21 21.38 29.43
N SER A 284 24.31 20.60 28.36
CA SER A 284 24.29 21.08 26.98
C SER A 284 23.12 20.41 26.27
N ALA A 285 22.02 21.14 26.12
CA ALA A 285 20.82 20.66 25.46
C ALA A 285 20.83 21.13 24.01
N ALA A 286 20.80 20.18 23.08
CA ALA A 286 20.49 20.42 21.68
C ALA A 286 18.97 20.53 21.52
N VAL A 287 18.51 21.58 20.84
CA VAL A 287 17.08 21.85 20.67
C VAL A 287 16.71 22.18 19.24
N LEU A 288 15.50 21.76 18.89
CA LEU A 288 14.75 22.36 17.81
C LEU A 288 14.17 23.68 18.34
N ASP A 289 14.77 24.82 17.98
CA ASP A 289 14.26 26.15 18.33
C ASP A 289 12.77 26.25 17.97
N GLY A 290 11.92 26.83 18.79
CA GLY A 290 10.50 26.96 18.44
C GLY A 290 9.59 27.18 19.63
N TYR A 291 8.30 26.96 19.42
CA TYR A 291 7.28 27.01 20.45
C TYR A 291 6.69 25.62 20.68
N THR A 292 6.53 25.23 21.94
CA THR A 292 5.89 23.95 22.27
C THR A 292 4.49 24.20 22.81
N VAL A 293 3.48 23.60 22.18
CA VAL A 293 2.09 23.64 22.67
C VAL A 293 1.94 22.71 23.86
N THR A 294 1.44 23.23 24.97
CA THR A 294 1.34 22.53 26.25
C THR A 294 -0.09 22.37 26.77
N ARG A 295 -1.08 22.89 26.03
CA ARG A 295 -2.51 22.75 26.35
C ARG A 295 -3.38 22.54 25.12
N THR A 296 -4.51 21.86 25.31
CA THR A 296 -5.43 21.45 24.23
C THR A 296 -6.59 22.42 24.00
N ASP A 297 -6.83 23.38 24.90
CA ASP A 297 -7.86 24.40 24.75
C ASP A 297 -7.29 25.70 24.15
N ASP A 298 -8.19 26.53 23.60
CA ASP A 298 -7.90 27.82 22.94
C ASP A 298 -8.42 28.99 23.82
N PRO A 299 -7.69 29.37 24.88
CA PRO A 299 -8.04 30.51 25.73
C PRO A 299 -7.87 31.84 24.98
N THR A 300 -8.19 32.96 25.64
CA THR A 300 -7.81 34.28 25.11
C THR A 300 -6.29 34.41 25.19
N PRO A 301 -5.58 34.70 24.07
CA PRO A 301 -4.13 34.78 24.04
C PRO A 301 -3.61 35.77 25.07
N ASP A 302 -2.71 35.30 25.94
CA ASP A 302 -1.92 36.15 26.83
C ASP A 302 -0.40 35.91 26.69
N GLY A 303 -0.02 35.15 25.65
CA GLY A 303 1.34 34.85 25.24
C GLY A 303 1.71 33.39 25.50
N CYS A 304 2.58 32.82 24.66
CA CYS A 304 3.04 31.44 24.82
C CYS A 304 4.02 31.32 26.00
N LYS A 305 3.65 30.56 27.05
CA LYS A 305 4.48 30.31 28.24
C LYS A 305 4.75 28.80 28.43
N VAL A 306 5.78 28.49 29.23
CA VAL A 306 6.32 27.13 29.48
C VAL A 306 5.24 26.06 29.69
N ASP A 307 4.31 26.27 30.61
CA ASP A 307 3.24 25.32 30.95
C ASP A 307 1.84 25.82 30.52
N ASP A 308 1.82 26.85 29.69
CA ASP A 308 0.63 27.61 29.37
C ASP A 308 0.81 28.23 27.97
N CYS A 309 0.83 27.37 26.96
CA CYS A 309 0.89 27.77 25.57
C CYS A 309 -0.10 26.96 24.72
N SER A 310 -1.14 27.65 24.25
CA SER A 310 -2.06 27.12 23.25
C SER A 310 -1.48 27.20 21.83
N LEU A 311 -2.06 26.46 20.89
CA LEU A 311 -1.65 26.52 19.48
C LEU A 311 -1.77 27.94 18.90
N ARG A 312 -2.82 28.67 19.27
CA ARG A 312 -3.01 30.07 18.84
C ARG A 312 -1.90 30.98 19.35
N GLU A 313 -1.52 30.84 20.62
CA GLU A 313 -0.43 31.63 21.21
C GLU A 313 0.92 31.31 20.58
N ALA A 314 1.18 30.04 20.29
CA ALA A 314 2.39 29.62 19.58
C ALA A 314 2.47 30.26 18.18
N ILE A 315 1.37 30.23 17.41
CA ILE A 315 1.33 30.83 16.06
C ILE A 315 1.46 32.36 16.13
N LEU A 316 0.77 33.02 17.04
CA LEU A 316 0.90 34.46 17.26
C LEU A 316 2.34 34.86 17.60
N ALA A 317 3.02 34.05 18.42
CA ALA A 317 4.39 34.27 18.81
C ALA A 317 5.39 33.99 17.67
N ALA A 318 5.09 33.03 16.79
CA ALA A 318 5.85 32.78 15.57
C ALA A 318 5.70 33.94 14.57
N ASN A 319 4.47 34.31 14.22
CA ASN A 319 4.18 35.43 13.30
C ASN A 319 4.83 36.77 13.73
N ALA A 320 5.06 36.98 15.02
CA ALA A 320 5.69 38.20 15.54
C ALA A 320 7.21 38.28 15.28
N ASN A 321 7.86 37.17 14.93
CA ASN A 321 9.31 37.05 14.80
C ASN A 321 9.78 37.09 13.33
N ALA A 322 9.40 38.16 12.63
CA ALA A 322 9.64 38.34 11.20
C ALA A 322 11.04 37.91 10.70
N GLY A 323 11.05 36.99 9.72
CA GLY A 323 12.24 36.67 8.90
C GLY A 323 13.15 35.57 9.43
N TRP A 324 12.70 34.82 10.44
CA TRP A 324 13.25 33.54 10.82
C TRP A 324 12.11 32.53 10.72
N PRO A 325 12.28 31.37 10.06
CA PRO A 325 11.26 30.35 10.14
C PRO A 325 11.08 29.95 11.63
N GLU A 326 9.91 29.44 12.02
CA GLU A 326 9.71 28.83 13.33
C GLU A 326 9.15 27.41 13.22
N ALA A 327 9.34 26.60 14.27
CA ALA A 327 8.58 25.38 14.46
C ALA A 327 7.64 25.47 15.65
N ILE A 328 6.49 24.81 15.50
CA ILE A 328 5.56 24.51 16.58
C ILE A 328 5.48 23.00 16.75
N THR A 329 5.72 22.53 17.96
CA THR A 329 5.62 21.12 18.36
C THR A 329 4.62 20.97 19.51
N PHE A 330 4.35 19.73 19.95
CA PHE A 330 3.33 19.45 20.96
C PHE A 330 3.91 18.60 22.10
N ALA A 331 3.87 19.12 23.34
CA ALA A 331 4.33 18.40 24.53
C ALA A 331 3.39 17.25 24.95
N LEU A 332 2.19 17.20 24.38
CA LEU A 332 1.16 16.22 24.70
C LEU A 332 0.41 15.76 23.45
N ASP A 333 -0.22 14.60 23.55
CA ASP A 333 -1.17 14.11 22.57
C ASP A 333 -2.59 14.60 22.94
N GLY A 334 -3.45 14.78 21.93
CA GLY A 334 -4.86 15.07 22.15
C GLY A 334 -5.54 15.87 21.04
N ASP A 335 -6.75 16.31 21.35
CA ASP A 335 -7.59 17.16 20.51
C ASP A 335 -7.36 18.63 20.87
N PHE A 336 -6.62 19.36 20.04
CA PHE A 336 -6.34 20.78 20.15
C PHE A 336 -7.51 21.57 19.54
N ARG A 337 -8.42 22.03 20.40
CA ARG A 337 -9.72 22.60 20.00
C ARG A 337 -9.63 24.09 19.73
N ILE A 338 -9.99 24.52 18.52
CA ILE A 338 -10.07 25.94 18.13
C ILE A 338 -11.45 26.48 18.52
N GLY A 339 -11.59 26.87 19.78
CA GLY A 339 -12.88 27.14 20.41
C GLY A 339 -13.45 28.54 20.18
N ARG A 340 -12.74 29.42 19.47
CA ARG A 340 -13.08 30.84 19.37
C ARG A 340 -13.56 31.19 17.97
N ALA A 341 -14.87 31.33 17.80
CA ALA A 341 -15.45 31.83 16.55
C ALA A 341 -14.96 33.28 16.28
N GLY A 342 -14.52 33.54 15.05
CA GLY A 342 -14.17 34.87 14.56
C GLY A 342 -15.20 35.39 13.56
N THR A 343 -15.24 36.71 13.36
CA THR A 343 -15.93 37.33 12.21
C THR A 343 -15.07 38.48 11.72
N GLY A 344 -14.55 38.39 10.49
CA GLY A 344 -13.56 39.34 9.98
C GLY A 344 -12.14 38.95 10.40
N GLU A 345 -11.21 38.96 9.43
CA GLU A 345 -9.83 38.50 9.56
C GLU A 345 -9.04 39.39 10.53
N ASP A 346 -8.82 38.90 11.74
CA ASP A 346 -8.12 39.59 12.81
C ASP A 346 -6.83 38.83 13.17
N LEU A 347 -5.80 38.81 12.30
CA LEU A 347 -4.40 38.36 12.59
C LEU A 347 -4.28 37.21 13.64
N ALA A 348 -5.03 36.12 13.47
CA ALA A 348 -5.12 34.96 14.37
C ALA A 348 -5.62 35.23 15.81
N ALA A 349 -6.19 36.40 16.12
CA ALA A 349 -6.68 36.76 17.46
C ALA A 349 -8.03 36.09 17.81
N THR A 350 -8.84 35.73 16.82
CA THR A 350 -10.09 34.94 16.90
C THR A 350 -10.30 34.23 15.58
N GLY A 351 -11.16 33.20 15.54
CA GLY A 351 -11.48 32.50 14.30
C GLY A 351 -10.41 31.49 13.91
N ASP A 352 -10.04 31.48 12.65
CA ASP A 352 -8.93 30.71 12.12
C ASP A 352 -7.57 31.11 12.73
N LEU A 353 -6.60 30.23 12.49
CA LEU A 353 -5.21 30.42 12.85
C LEU A 353 -4.47 30.95 11.61
N ASP A 354 -4.27 32.26 11.57
CA ASP A 354 -3.53 32.91 10.49
C ASP A 354 -2.03 32.64 10.63
N ILE A 355 -1.42 32.12 9.57
CA ILE A 355 0.03 31.94 9.42
C ILE A 355 0.50 33.02 8.45
N THR A 356 1.26 34.00 8.96
CA THR A 356 1.69 35.19 8.19
C THR A 356 3.20 35.26 7.99
N ASP A 357 3.94 34.32 8.57
CA ASP A 357 5.38 34.13 8.35
C ASP A 357 5.69 32.63 8.16
N ASP A 358 6.89 32.32 7.67
CA ASP A 358 7.33 30.96 7.39
C ASP A 358 7.25 30.08 8.65
N LEU A 359 6.44 29.02 8.61
CA LEU A 359 6.10 28.24 9.80
C LEU A 359 6.04 26.74 9.51
N THR A 360 6.68 25.96 10.37
CA THR A 360 6.54 24.50 10.40
C THR A 360 5.77 24.07 11.64
N ILE A 361 4.75 23.23 11.49
CA ILE A 361 4.01 22.63 12.61
C ILE A 361 4.16 21.12 12.51
N VAL A 362 4.75 20.50 13.55
CA VAL A 362 5.01 19.06 13.61
C VAL A 362 4.21 18.45 14.76
N GLY A 363 3.22 17.64 14.42
CA GLY A 363 2.48 16.83 15.39
C GLY A 363 3.24 15.59 15.85
N ASN A 364 2.72 14.94 16.89
CA ASN A 364 3.27 13.70 17.44
C ASN A 364 2.84 12.44 16.65
N GLY A 365 2.14 12.64 15.52
CA GLY A 365 1.50 11.61 14.69
C GLY A 365 0.04 11.96 14.40
N ALA A 366 -0.48 11.57 13.22
CA ALA A 366 -1.82 11.96 12.78
C ALA A 366 -2.95 11.53 13.74
N GLU A 367 -2.81 10.41 14.45
CA GLU A 367 -3.78 9.95 15.45
C GLU A 367 -3.55 10.54 16.86
N ARG A 368 -2.42 11.23 17.06
CA ARG A 368 -1.95 11.73 18.36
C ARG A 368 -2.09 13.24 18.49
N THR A 369 -1.98 13.98 17.39
CA THR A 369 -2.18 15.42 17.34
C THR A 369 -3.36 15.72 16.41
N ILE A 370 -4.52 16.02 17.00
CA ILE A 370 -5.75 16.32 16.27
C ILE A 370 -6.10 17.79 16.48
N ILE A 371 -6.01 18.59 15.43
CA ILE A 371 -6.41 20.00 15.44
C ILE A 371 -7.88 20.06 15.02
N ASP A 372 -8.76 20.38 15.99
CA ASP A 372 -10.21 20.30 15.86
C ASP A 372 -10.80 21.71 15.77
N GLY A 373 -11.28 22.10 14.58
CA GLY A 373 -11.98 23.36 14.34
C GLY A 373 -13.39 23.43 14.96
N VAL A 374 -13.86 22.33 15.55
CA VAL A 374 -15.14 22.17 16.28
C VAL A 374 -16.40 22.62 15.52
N GLY A 375 -16.28 22.88 14.22
CA GLY A 375 -17.34 23.34 13.32
C GLY A 375 -17.67 24.83 13.43
N PHE A 376 -16.80 25.64 14.05
CA PHE A 376 -17.04 27.07 14.27
C PHE A 376 -16.45 27.97 13.19
N ASP A 377 -15.23 27.69 12.77
CA ASP A 377 -14.50 28.47 11.77
C ASP A 377 -13.55 27.55 11.01
N ARG A 378 -12.85 28.10 10.02
CA ARG A 378 -11.70 27.45 9.42
C ARG A 378 -10.62 27.17 10.45
N VAL A 379 -9.74 26.21 10.17
CA VAL A 379 -8.63 25.92 11.09
C VAL A 379 -7.44 26.83 10.80
N PHE A 380 -6.95 26.86 9.56
CA PHE A 380 -5.76 27.62 9.18
C PHE A 380 -5.99 28.51 7.95
N HIS A 381 -5.40 29.70 7.99
CA HIS A 381 -5.26 30.58 6.84
C HIS A 381 -3.78 30.95 6.65
N VAL A 382 -3.17 30.45 5.58
CA VAL A 382 -1.79 30.81 5.21
C VAL A 382 -1.84 31.99 4.25
N THR A 383 -1.23 33.11 4.62
CA THR A 383 -1.28 34.35 3.83
C THR A 383 0.01 35.16 3.93
N GLY A 384 0.04 36.33 3.31
CA GLY A 384 1.20 37.23 3.36
C GLY A 384 2.44 36.74 2.60
N GLY A 385 2.30 35.69 1.78
CA GLY A 385 3.41 35.05 1.08
C GLY A 385 4.20 34.04 1.94
N ALA A 386 3.66 33.64 3.09
CA ALA A 386 4.29 32.68 3.99
C ALA A 386 4.40 31.27 3.40
N ASN A 387 5.45 30.56 3.78
CA ASN A 387 5.63 29.14 3.50
C ASN A 387 5.27 28.32 4.75
N ALA A 388 4.18 27.56 4.67
CA ALA A 388 3.69 26.74 5.78
C ALA A 388 3.95 25.26 5.52
N THR A 389 4.47 24.56 6.52
CA THR A 389 4.64 23.10 6.50
C THR A 389 3.91 22.47 7.68
N LEU A 390 2.92 21.62 7.42
CA LEU A 390 2.17 20.89 8.46
C LEU A 390 2.45 19.39 8.32
N LYS A 391 2.98 18.77 9.39
CA LYS A 391 3.39 17.36 9.38
C LYS A 391 2.79 16.58 10.54
N ASP A 392 2.52 15.31 10.30
CA ASP A 392 2.24 14.32 11.35
C ASP A 392 1.06 14.70 12.28
N LEU A 393 -0.02 15.21 11.69
CA LEU A 393 -1.20 15.70 12.42
C LEU A 393 -2.50 15.48 11.65
N THR A 394 -3.63 15.53 12.35
CA THR A 394 -4.97 15.57 11.76
C THR A 394 -5.53 16.99 11.84
N ILE A 395 -6.20 17.45 10.78
CA ILE A 395 -7.04 18.65 10.78
C ILE A 395 -8.49 18.24 10.53
N GLN A 396 -9.38 18.55 11.46
CA GLN A 396 -10.76 18.12 11.36
C GLN A 396 -11.79 19.16 11.81
N ASN A 397 -13.02 18.95 11.33
CA ASN A 397 -14.19 19.74 11.68
C ASN A 397 -14.00 21.25 11.51
N GLY A 398 -13.10 21.69 10.62
CA GLY A 398 -13.04 23.08 10.20
C GLY A 398 -14.24 23.43 9.32
N ALA A 399 -14.74 24.66 9.44
CA ALA A 399 -15.96 25.10 8.75
C ALA A 399 -15.84 26.54 8.24
N TYR A 400 -15.94 26.72 6.92
CA TYR A 400 -16.10 28.02 6.28
C TYR A 400 -17.50 28.13 5.66
N ASP A 401 -18.44 28.76 6.38
CA ASP A 401 -19.84 28.86 5.91
C ASP A 401 -20.32 30.32 5.72
N PRO A 402 -19.70 31.11 4.83
CA PRO A 402 -20.06 32.50 4.65
C PRO A 402 -21.43 32.68 3.97
N VAL A 403 -21.92 33.91 3.96
CA VAL A 403 -23.13 34.29 3.20
C VAL A 403 -22.67 35.03 1.95
N ASP A 404 -23.01 34.52 0.76
CA ASP A 404 -22.77 35.18 -0.54
C ASP A 404 -21.29 35.44 -0.90
N GLU A 405 -20.34 34.72 -0.29
CA GLU A 405 -18.90 34.82 -0.61
C GLU A 405 -18.41 33.63 -1.46
N ASN A 406 -17.43 33.92 -2.32
CA ASN A 406 -16.76 32.96 -3.21
C ASN A 406 -15.35 32.68 -2.67
N TYR A 407 -15.25 31.82 -1.67
CA TYR A 407 -14.00 31.54 -0.98
C TYR A 407 -14.08 30.16 -0.30
N GLY A 408 -13.06 29.72 0.45
CA GLY A 408 -12.95 28.30 0.76
C GLY A 408 -11.99 27.89 1.85
N GLY A 409 -11.74 26.58 1.90
CA GLY A 409 -10.73 25.95 2.74
C GLY A 409 -11.23 25.70 4.16
N GLY A 410 -12.13 24.74 4.34
CA GLY A 410 -12.68 24.42 5.66
C GLY A 410 -11.60 24.04 6.67
N ALA A 411 -10.59 23.25 6.26
CA ALA A 411 -9.40 23.00 7.08
C ALA A 411 -8.34 24.08 6.86
N VAL A 412 -7.88 24.24 5.62
CA VAL A 412 -6.79 25.14 5.27
C VAL A 412 -7.15 25.94 4.04
N VAL A 413 -6.95 27.25 4.11
CA VAL A 413 -6.82 28.11 2.92
C VAL A 413 -5.39 28.62 2.80
N ILE A 414 -4.88 28.72 1.57
CA ILE A 414 -3.64 29.43 1.29
C ILE A 414 -3.84 30.44 0.16
N ASP A 415 -3.37 31.67 0.41
CA ASP A 415 -3.31 32.74 -0.58
C ASP A 415 -2.04 33.61 -0.47
N GLY A 416 -1.95 34.60 -1.36
CA GLY A 416 -0.90 35.63 -1.28
C GLY A 416 0.45 35.23 -1.87
N GLY A 417 0.54 34.09 -2.59
CA GLY A 417 1.76 33.68 -3.32
C GLY A 417 2.76 32.87 -2.51
N GLY A 418 2.36 32.37 -1.33
CA GLY A 418 3.15 31.46 -0.51
C GLY A 418 3.06 30.00 -0.95
N SER A 419 3.62 29.10 -0.14
CA SER A 419 3.55 27.66 -0.37
C SER A 419 3.04 26.88 0.86
N LEU A 420 2.30 25.80 0.61
CA LEU A 420 1.81 24.88 1.65
C LEU A 420 2.33 23.46 1.41
N LEU A 421 3.02 22.89 2.39
CA LEU A 421 3.38 21.46 2.41
C LEU A 421 2.57 20.73 3.49
N LEU A 422 1.80 19.72 3.09
CA LEU A 422 1.13 18.79 3.99
C LEU A 422 1.79 17.43 3.86
N GLN A 423 2.38 16.91 4.93
CA GLN A 423 3.11 15.63 4.89
C GLN A 423 2.63 14.70 6.01
N ARG A 424 2.20 13.47 5.66
CA ARG A 424 1.66 12.50 6.62
C ARG A 424 0.51 13.07 7.46
N THR A 425 -0.36 13.85 6.82
CA THR A 425 -1.50 14.49 7.48
C THR A 425 -2.82 13.80 7.13
N VAL A 426 -3.81 13.98 8.01
CA VAL A 426 -5.19 13.59 7.74
C VAL A 426 -6.07 14.83 7.73
N LEU A 427 -6.82 15.04 6.65
CA LEU A 427 -7.81 16.12 6.57
C LEU A 427 -9.20 15.50 6.46
N ARG A 428 -10.01 15.65 7.51
CA ARG A 428 -11.32 14.98 7.57
C ARG A 428 -12.46 15.80 8.15
N ASN A 429 -13.67 15.54 7.68
CA ASN A 429 -14.90 16.16 8.17
C ASN A 429 -14.89 17.70 8.13
N ASN A 430 -14.07 18.28 7.26
CA ASN A 430 -14.02 19.73 7.06
C ASN A 430 -15.06 20.15 6.02
N ARG A 431 -15.56 21.38 6.14
CA ARG A 431 -16.56 21.91 5.21
C ARG A 431 -16.31 23.35 4.76
N ALA A 432 -16.67 23.63 3.52
CA ALA A 432 -16.73 24.99 2.98
C ALA A 432 -18.02 25.17 2.16
N ARG A 433 -19.03 25.85 2.70
CA ARG A 433 -20.35 25.98 2.06
C ARG A 433 -20.90 27.40 2.13
N SER A 434 -21.19 28.00 0.99
CA SER A 434 -21.91 29.27 0.96
C SER A 434 -23.38 29.03 1.31
N THR A 435 -23.91 29.81 2.25
CA THR A 435 -25.33 29.75 2.62
C THR A 435 -26.24 30.63 1.75
N GLY A 436 -25.67 31.24 0.69
CA GLY A 436 -26.33 32.16 -0.24
C GLY A 436 -26.09 31.82 -1.72
N THR A 437 -25.73 32.82 -2.51
CA THR A 437 -25.42 32.75 -3.96
C THR A 437 -23.94 32.58 -4.26
N GLY A 438 -23.08 32.66 -3.23
CA GLY A 438 -21.65 32.40 -3.34
C GLY A 438 -21.34 30.92 -3.49
N ILE A 439 -20.06 30.58 -3.53
CA ILE A 439 -19.55 29.21 -3.69
C ILE A 439 -18.49 28.97 -2.63
N GLY A 440 -18.70 27.93 -1.81
CA GLY A 440 -17.66 27.37 -0.96
C GLY A 440 -16.71 26.46 -1.74
N PHE A 441 -15.45 26.84 -1.83
CA PHE A 441 -14.40 26.07 -2.52
C PHE A 441 -13.63 25.19 -1.54
N GLY A 442 -13.28 23.96 -1.92
CA GLY A 442 -12.28 23.17 -1.19
C GLY A 442 -12.70 22.83 0.23
N GLY A 443 -13.42 21.71 0.43
CA GLY A 443 -13.96 21.38 1.75
C GLY A 443 -12.85 21.19 2.79
N ALA A 444 -11.72 20.60 2.39
CA ALA A 444 -10.52 20.58 3.19
C ALA A 444 -9.56 21.73 2.82
N ILE A 445 -9.14 21.79 1.56
CA ILE A 445 -8.05 22.67 1.11
C ILE A 445 -8.55 23.60 0.01
N TYR A 446 -8.31 24.90 0.16
CA TYR A 446 -8.45 25.86 -0.93
C TYR A 446 -7.13 26.57 -1.22
N VAL A 447 -6.67 26.51 -2.47
CA VAL A 447 -5.39 27.10 -2.91
C VAL A 447 -5.67 28.21 -3.92
N TYR A 448 -5.28 29.44 -3.59
CA TYR A 448 -5.57 30.62 -4.41
C TYR A 448 -4.31 31.44 -4.69
N PHE A 449 -3.95 31.62 -5.95
CA PHE A 449 -2.71 32.30 -6.38
C PHE A 449 -1.44 31.82 -5.63
N SER A 450 -1.37 30.54 -5.30
CA SER A 450 -0.33 29.97 -4.43
C SER A 450 0.06 28.55 -4.87
N GLU A 451 0.96 27.91 -4.12
CA GLU A 451 1.37 26.53 -4.38
C GLU A 451 1.04 25.62 -3.20
N ALA A 452 0.65 24.37 -3.47
CA ALA A 452 0.47 23.37 -2.43
C ALA A 452 0.99 22.00 -2.85
N ARG A 453 1.63 21.30 -1.92
CA ARG A 453 2.04 19.90 -2.08
C ARG A 453 1.49 19.08 -0.93
N VAL A 454 0.84 17.97 -1.26
CA VAL A 454 0.29 17.01 -0.30
C VAL A 454 0.95 15.66 -0.51
N GLU A 455 1.63 15.16 0.52
CA GLU A 455 2.44 13.95 0.45
C GLU A 455 2.10 12.96 1.55
N ALA A 456 2.04 11.67 1.21
CA ALA A 456 1.85 10.58 2.17
C ALA A 456 0.62 10.76 3.09
N SER A 457 -0.42 11.41 2.57
CA SER A 457 -1.54 11.93 3.37
C SER A 457 -2.88 11.29 2.99
N ALA A 458 -3.91 11.52 3.81
CA ALA A 458 -5.28 11.10 3.52
C ALA A 458 -6.26 12.28 3.64
N ILE A 459 -7.10 12.47 2.61
CA ILE A 459 -8.13 13.52 2.59
C ILE A 459 -9.49 12.87 2.40
N TYR A 460 -10.36 12.92 3.41
CA TYR A 460 -11.63 12.19 3.35
C TYR A 460 -12.80 12.79 4.12
N SER A 461 -14.02 12.47 3.67
CA SER A 461 -15.26 12.92 4.32
C SER A 461 -15.36 14.45 4.46
N ASN A 462 -14.70 15.18 3.57
CA ASN A 462 -14.81 16.63 3.49
C ASN A 462 -15.91 17.03 2.50
N GLN A 463 -16.38 18.27 2.64
CA GLN A 463 -17.55 18.71 1.90
C GLN A 463 -17.49 20.17 1.49
N ALA A 464 -17.77 20.47 0.22
CA ALA A 464 -17.86 21.84 -0.26
C ALA A 464 -18.93 22.01 -1.33
N ASP A 465 -19.21 23.23 -1.74
CA ASP A 465 -20.05 23.46 -2.93
C ASP A 465 -19.31 23.01 -4.20
N GLN A 466 -17.99 23.25 -4.22
CA GLN A 466 -17.08 22.81 -5.27
C GLN A 466 -15.77 22.25 -4.67
N GLY A 467 -15.33 21.08 -5.16
CA GLY A 467 -14.08 20.45 -4.71
C GLY A 467 -14.19 19.95 -3.27
N GLY A 468 -14.94 18.87 -3.03
CA GLY A 468 -15.23 18.38 -1.68
C GLY A 468 -13.98 18.18 -0.80
N ALA A 469 -12.87 17.72 -1.40
CA ALA A 469 -11.56 17.63 -0.77
C ALA A 469 -10.75 18.90 -1.01
N LEU A 470 -10.51 19.24 -2.28
CA LEU A 470 -9.57 20.26 -2.68
C LEU A 470 -10.14 21.09 -3.83
N ASP A 471 -9.95 22.40 -3.76
CA ASP A 471 -10.13 23.29 -4.89
C ASP A 471 -8.87 24.17 -5.07
N SER A 472 -8.46 24.40 -6.30
CA SER A 472 -7.37 25.31 -6.62
C SER A 472 -7.76 26.30 -7.71
N THR A 473 -7.33 27.55 -7.59
CA THR A 473 -7.58 28.59 -8.59
C THR A 473 -6.33 29.43 -8.81
N ASN A 474 -5.87 29.53 -10.06
CA ASN A 474 -4.62 30.22 -10.44
C ASN A 474 -3.39 29.70 -9.66
N SER A 475 -3.34 28.39 -9.39
CA SER A 475 -2.44 27.78 -8.39
C SER A 475 -1.89 26.44 -8.86
N SER A 476 -0.67 26.11 -8.42
CA SER A 476 -0.07 24.79 -8.68
C SER A 476 -0.29 23.86 -7.49
N VAL A 477 -0.84 22.67 -7.72
CA VAL A 477 -1.07 21.68 -6.68
C VAL A 477 -0.49 20.32 -7.08
N GLU A 478 0.23 19.69 -6.17
CA GLU A 478 0.77 18.35 -6.35
C GLU A 478 0.31 17.41 -5.23
N LEU A 479 -0.27 16.26 -5.60
CA LEU A 479 -0.61 15.16 -4.71
C LEU A 479 0.33 13.97 -5.01
N VAL A 480 1.08 13.54 -4.00
CA VAL A 480 2.04 12.45 -4.07
C VAL A 480 1.70 11.41 -3.01
N ASN A 481 1.61 10.13 -3.39
CA ASN A 481 1.34 9.05 -2.43
C ASN A 481 0.16 9.37 -1.50
N THR A 482 -0.94 9.90 -2.06
CA THR A 482 -2.06 10.41 -1.27
C THR A 482 -3.33 9.63 -1.59
N THR A 483 -4.14 9.34 -0.57
CA THR A 483 -5.46 8.73 -0.75
C THR A 483 -6.55 9.78 -0.51
N VAL A 484 -7.42 10.00 -1.52
CA VAL A 484 -8.54 10.94 -1.47
C VAL A 484 -9.85 10.18 -1.63
N TYR A 485 -10.70 10.15 -0.59
CA TYR A 485 -11.90 9.32 -0.63
C TYR A 485 -13.09 9.85 0.15
N ASN A 486 -14.31 9.47 -0.26
CA ASN A 486 -15.56 9.85 0.41
C ASN A 486 -15.73 11.37 0.62
N ASN A 487 -15.10 12.19 -0.21
CA ASN A 487 -15.36 13.63 -0.22
C ASN A 487 -16.56 13.90 -1.14
N SER A 488 -17.35 14.91 -0.80
CA SER A 488 -18.62 15.16 -1.47
C SER A 488 -18.82 16.64 -1.77
N THR A 489 -19.68 16.93 -2.74
CA THR A 489 -20.14 18.29 -3.02
C THR A 489 -21.56 18.53 -2.54
N THR A 490 -21.95 19.78 -2.25
CA THR A 490 -23.31 20.17 -1.85
C THR A 490 -24.12 20.96 -2.87
N GLY A 491 -23.51 21.55 -3.89
CA GLY A 491 -24.21 22.21 -4.99
C GLY A 491 -23.30 23.14 -5.79
N GLY A 492 -23.52 23.27 -7.09
CA GLY A 492 -22.71 24.13 -7.97
C GLY A 492 -22.83 23.73 -9.44
N ALA A 493 -22.56 24.65 -10.36
CA ALA A 493 -22.64 24.39 -11.81
C ALA A 493 -21.42 23.61 -12.36
N LEU A 494 -20.29 23.57 -11.61
CA LEU A 494 -19.03 22.92 -11.96
C LEU A 494 -18.53 22.05 -10.79
N SER A 495 -19.28 21.05 -10.36
CA SER A 495 -18.94 20.27 -9.16
C SER A 495 -17.95 19.14 -9.47
N GLY A 496 -16.73 19.23 -8.93
CA GLY A 496 -15.83 18.09 -8.74
C GLY A 496 -16.07 17.44 -7.38
N GLY A 497 -16.47 16.16 -7.35
CA GLY A 497 -16.83 15.41 -6.15
C GLY A 497 -15.71 15.40 -5.10
N ALA A 498 -14.46 15.26 -5.54
CA ALA A 498 -13.28 15.32 -4.69
C ALA A 498 -12.43 16.57 -4.97
N ILE A 499 -11.99 16.75 -6.22
CA ILE A 499 -10.97 17.72 -6.57
C ILE A 499 -11.45 18.60 -7.71
N ALA A 500 -11.26 19.90 -7.59
CA ALA A 500 -11.56 20.86 -8.63
C ALA A 500 -10.33 21.75 -8.88
N GLY A 501 -9.79 21.72 -10.09
CA GLY A 501 -8.59 22.46 -10.48
C GLY A 501 -8.91 23.54 -11.49
N GLY A 502 -8.67 24.80 -11.10
CA GLY A 502 -8.79 25.99 -11.92
C GLY A 502 -7.59 26.22 -12.84
N THR A 503 -7.45 27.45 -13.35
CA THR A 503 -6.26 27.89 -14.09
C THR A 503 -4.96 27.48 -13.37
N ALA A 504 -3.98 26.93 -14.09
CA ALA A 504 -2.72 26.30 -13.64
C ALA A 504 -2.74 24.75 -13.53
N ASN A 505 -1.77 24.15 -12.84
CA ASN A 505 -1.45 22.72 -12.90
C ASN A 505 -1.87 21.98 -11.63
N LEU A 506 -2.60 20.87 -11.80
CA LEU A 506 -2.82 19.86 -10.77
C LEU A 506 -2.12 18.56 -11.18
N SER A 507 -1.24 18.04 -10.34
CA SER A 507 -0.54 16.77 -10.58
C SER A 507 -0.97 15.71 -9.57
N LEU A 508 -1.35 14.54 -10.08
CA LEU A 508 -1.63 13.34 -9.30
C LEU A 508 -0.54 12.30 -9.62
N LEU A 509 0.35 12.06 -8.65
CA LEU A 509 1.46 11.14 -8.78
C LEU A 509 1.35 10.04 -7.72
N ASN A 510 1.27 8.78 -8.13
CA ASN A 510 1.08 7.65 -7.20
C ASN A 510 -0.09 7.91 -6.23
N THR A 511 -1.18 8.44 -6.73
CA THR A 511 -2.32 8.91 -5.92
C THR A 511 -3.53 8.03 -6.17
N THR A 512 -4.33 7.81 -5.13
CA THR A 512 -5.58 7.04 -5.22
C THR A 512 -6.75 7.96 -4.90
N VAL A 513 -7.58 8.27 -5.90
CA VAL A 513 -8.83 9.03 -5.74
C VAL A 513 -9.99 8.07 -5.91
N ALA A 514 -10.74 7.81 -4.84
CA ALA A 514 -11.72 6.74 -4.85
C ALA A 514 -13.00 7.04 -4.06
N ASP A 515 -14.15 6.67 -4.62
CA ASP A 515 -15.48 6.77 -3.98
C ASP A 515 -15.81 8.18 -3.48
N ASN A 516 -15.59 9.20 -4.31
CA ASN A 516 -15.94 10.58 -3.98
C ASN A 516 -17.25 10.95 -4.71
N PRO A 517 -18.42 10.81 -4.05
CA PRO A 517 -19.71 10.97 -4.73
C PRO A 517 -19.98 12.42 -5.14
N GLY A 518 -20.76 12.57 -6.22
CA GLY A 518 -21.39 13.83 -6.58
C GLY A 518 -22.48 14.27 -5.59
N THR A 519 -23.26 15.28 -5.97
CA THR A 519 -24.37 15.79 -5.15
C THR A 519 -25.64 14.97 -5.37
N VAL A 520 -26.69 15.18 -4.55
CA VAL A 520 -28.03 14.64 -4.86
C VAL A 520 -28.61 15.23 -6.15
N GLU A 521 -28.24 16.47 -6.49
CA GLU A 521 -28.70 17.19 -7.70
C GLU A 521 -27.88 16.80 -8.96
N SER A 522 -26.66 16.31 -8.78
CA SER A 522 -25.77 15.74 -9.80
C SER A 522 -25.08 14.49 -9.23
N PRO A 523 -25.81 13.37 -9.12
CA PRO A 523 -25.27 12.12 -8.55
C PRO A 523 -24.11 11.57 -9.37
N ASP A 524 -24.10 11.88 -10.67
CA ASP A 524 -23.09 11.49 -11.65
C ASP A 524 -21.94 12.51 -11.76
N GLY A 525 -21.82 13.45 -10.80
CA GLY A 525 -20.79 14.48 -10.81
C GLY A 525 -19.37 13.88 -10.87
N PRO A 526 -18.47 14.43 -11.71
CA PRO A 526 -17.10 13.96 -11.88
C PRO A 526 -16.31 14.01 -10.56
N ALA A 527 -15.53 12.97 -10.24
CA ALA A 527 -14.67 12.97 -9.04
C ALA A 527 -13.57 14.05 -9.10
N VAL A 528 -12.99 14.28 -10.28
CA VAL A 528 -11.95 15.27 -10.57
C VAL A 528 -12.40 16.19 -11.70
N VAL A 529 -12.36 17.49 -11.46
CA VAL A 529 -12.73 18.49 -12.46
C VAL A 529 -11.56 19.39 -12.78
N SER A 530 -11.34 19.65 -14.06
CA SER A 530 -10.46 20.72 -14.53
C SER A 530 -11.29 21.84 -15.14
N TYR A 531 -11.02 23.09 -14.81
CA TYR A 531 -11.75 24.23 -15.35
C TYR A 531 -10.85 25.44 -15.66
N GLY A 532 -11.03 26.06 -16.81
CA GLY A 532 -10.38 27.31 -17.20
C GLY A 532 -11.40 28.44 -17.34
N TYR A 533 -11.27 29.51 -16.54
CA TYR A 533 -12.24 30.62 -16.52
C TYR A 533 -11.80 31.89 -17.26
N ASP A 534 -10.49 32.14 -17.34
CA ASP A 534 -9.98 33.39 -17.90
C ASP A 534 -9.60 33.22 -19.38
N ALA A 535 -9.82 34.25 -20.19
CA ALA A 535 -9.44 34.23 -21.60
C ALA A 535 -7.92 34.02 -21.73
N GLY A 536 -7.51 32.92 -22.38
CA GLY A 536 -6.09 32.55 -22.51
C GLY A 536 -5.48 31.82 -21.30
N SER A 537 -6.27 31.52 -20.27
CA SER A 537 -5.86 30.62 -19.19
C SER A 537 -5.84 29.16 -19.67
N THR A 538 -4.96 28.36 -19.07
CA THR A 538 -4.92 26.91 -19.28
C THR A 538 -4.89 26.22 -17.91
N ALA A 539 -5.87 25.36 -17.68
CA ALA A 539 -5.91 24.42 -16.57
C ALA A 539 -5.49 23.04 -17.07
N THR A 540 -4.55 22.40 -16.38
CA THR A 540 -4.10 21.04 -16.74
C THR A 540 -4.11 20.15 -15.52
N VAL A 541 -4.76 18.99 -15.65
CA VAL A 541 -4.63 17.89 -14.69
C VAL A 541 -3.72 16.83 -15.29
N GLN A 542 -2.64 16.48 -14.58
CA GLN A 542 -1.69 15.45 -14.97
C GLN A 542 -1.84 14.22 -14.08
N LEU A 543 -1.83 13.04 -14.69
CA LEU A 543 -1.91 11.77 -13.97
C LEU A 543 -0.73 10.89 -14.33
N GLN A 544 -0.07 10.34 -13.31
CA GLN A 544 0.93 9.30 -13.47
C GLN A 544 0.87 8.30 -12.33
N ASN A 545 0.97 7.01 -12.64
CA ASN A 545 0.91 5.92 -11.66
C ASN A 545 -0.30 6.06 -10.71
N SER A 546 -1.42 6.60 -11.16
CA SER A 546 -2.54 6.98 -10.28
C SER A 546 -3.80 6.19 -10.58
N ILE A 547 -4.62 6.00 -9.54
CA ILE A 547 -5.88 5.25 -9.59
C ILE A 547 -7.04 6.21 -9.36
N LEU A 548 -7.98 6.24 -10.29
CA LEU A 548 -9.28 6.90 -10.13
C LEU A 548 -10.38 5.83 -10.14
N ARG A 549 -11.13 5.70 -9.04
CA ARG A 549 -12.22 4.72 -8.90
C ARG A 549 -13.51 5.40 -8.44
N GLY A 550 -14.63 5.01 -9.02
CA GLY A 550 -15.94 5.46 -8.57
C GLY A 550 -17.08 4.88 -9.39
N ASP A 551 -18.30 5.09 -8.88
CA ASP A 551 -19.55 4.65 -9.50
C ASP A 551 -20.18 5.72 -10.42
N SER A 552 -19.59 6.93 -10.46
CA SER A 552 -19.99 8.08 -11.27
C SER A 552 -18.89 8.44 -12.28
N ALA A 553 -19.11 9.46 -13.12
CA ALA A 553 -18.05 10.00 -13.95
C ALA A 553 -16.82 10.35 -13.09
N LEU A 554 -15.62 10.08 -13.60
CA LEU A 554 -14.39 10.34 -12.86
C LEU A 554 -13.76 11.68 -13.18
N CYS A 555 -13.77 12.08 -14.45
CA CYS A 555 -13.09 13.26 -14.93
C CYS A 555 -14.00 14.13 -15.80
N ALA A 556 -13.89 15.45 -15.67
CA ALA A 556 -14.50 16.38 -16.61
C ALA A 556 -13.67 17.66 -16.76
N ALA A 557 -13.54 18.13 -18.00
CA ALA A 557 -12.86 19.38 -18.33
C ALA A 557 -13.88 20.43 -18.81
N PHE A 558 -13.84 21.63 -18.22
CA PHE A 558 -14.72 22.74 -18.56
C PHE A 558 -13.92 23.97 -18.99
N ALA A 559 -14.30 24.56 -20.12
CA ALA A 559 -13.70 25.79 -20.61
C ALA A 559 -14.77 26.90 -20.65
N ASN A 560 -14.50 28.01 -19.95
CA ASN A 560 -15.33 29.20 -19.97
C ASN A 560 -14.55 30.41 -20.51
N ALA A 561 -15.26 31.34 -21.15
CA ALA A 561 -14.77 32.65 -21.59
C ALA A 561 -13.44 32.67 -22.39
N GLY A 562 -13.09 31.58 -23.09
CA GLY A 562 -11.87 31.48 -23.90
C GLY A 562 -10.64 30.94 -23.18
N GLY A 563 -10.79 30.36 -21.98
CA GLY A 563 -9.78 29.50 -21.37
C GLY A 563 -9.78 28.08 -21.95
N SER A 564 -8.82 27.25 -21.52
CA SER A 564 -8.75 25.81 -21.84
C SER A 564 -8.58 24.98 -20.56
N ALA A 565 -9.11 23.75 -20.60
CA ALA A 565 -8.96 22.77 -19.54
C ALA A 565 -8.66 21.40 -20.17
N THR A 566 -7.66 20.68 -19.67
CA THR A 566 -7.22 19.40 -20.23
C THR A 566 -6.80 18.40 -19.17
N PHE A 567 -7.06 17.12 -19.45
CA PHE A 567 -6.47 15.99 -18.73
C PHE A 567 -5.36 15.40 -19.59
N THR A 568 -4.19 15.24 -18.98
CA THR A 568 -3.00 14.70 -19.61
C THR A 568 -2.56 13.47 -18.82
N SER A 569 -2.64 12.30 -19.45
CA SER A 569 -2.01 11.09 -18.90
C SER A 569 -0.52 11.08 -19.24
N LEU A 570 0.31 10.79 -18.24
CA LEU A 570 1.74 10.49 -18.36
C LEU A 570 2.01 8.98 -18.30
N ASP A 571 1.00 8.18 -18.67
CA ASP A 571 0.96 6.71 -18.70
C ASP A 571 0.82 6.03 -17.32
N ASN A 572 0.55 4.71 -17.35
CA ASN A 572 0.44 3.82 -16.18
C ASN A 572 -0.65 4.25 -15.17
N ASN A 573 -1.79 4.74 -15.65
CA ASN A 573 -2.93 5.08 -14.80
C ASN A 573 -4.07 4.06 -14.93
N ILE A 574 -4.89 3.93 -13.88
CA ILE A 574 -6.11 3.12 -13.92
C ILE A 574 -7.31 4.02 -13.63
N ALA A 575 -8.33 3.95 -14.49
CA ALA A 575 -9.62 4.59 -14.25
C ALA A 575 -10.75 3.57 -14.41
N SER A 576 -11.73 3.58 -13.50
CA SER A 576 -12.92 2.71 -13.61
C SER A 576 -13.87 3.09 -14.75
N ASP A 577 -13.65 4.22 -15.43
CA ASP A 577 -14.36 4.68 -16.63
C ASP A 577 -13.39 5.18 -17.72
N ASP A 578 -13.90 5.78 -18.80
CA ASP A 578 -13.12 6.37 -19.90
C ASP A 578 -13.08 7.91 -19.94
N THR A 579 -13.58 8.58 -18.90
CA THR A 579 -13.77 10.04 -18.91
C THR A 579 -12.47 10.83 -18.75
N CYS A 580 -11.42 10.20 -18.20
CA CYS A 580 -10.14 10.83 -17.88
C CYS A 580 -9.16 10.96 -19.06
N ASN A 581 -9.58 10.57 -20.28
CA ASN A 581 -8.73 10.63 -21.48
C ASN A 581 -7.37 9.92 -21.29
N LEU A 582 -7.40 8.73 -20.67
CA LEU A 582 -6.23 7.88 -20.50
C LEU A 582 -5.88 7.24 -21.86
N ILE A 583 -4.85 7.77 -22.51
CA ILE A 583 -4.45 7.42 -23.88
C ILE A 583 -3.02 6.87 -23.96
N GLY A 584 -2.33 6.75 -22.83
CA GLY A 584 -1.02 6.12 -22.71
C GLY A 584 -1.05 4.64 -23.11
N ALA A 585 0.12 4.05 -23.36
CA ALA A 585 0.19 2.66 -23.85
C ALA A 585 -0.06 1.62 -22.74
N LEU A 586 0.23 1.99 -21.50
CA LEU A 586 0.09 1.18 -20.28
C LEU A 586 -1.06 1.68 -19.38
N ASP A 587 -1.78 2.71 -19.81
CA ASP A 587 -3.03 3.14 -19.20
C ASP A 587 -4.12 2.06 -19.32
N LEU A 588 -4.95 1.96 -18.28
CA LEU A 588 -6.07 1.04 -18.18
C LEU A 588 -7.39 1.81 -17.92
N PRO A 589 -8.01 2.41 -18.95
CA PRO A 589 -9.36 2.98 -18.84
C PRO A 589 -10.42 1.87 -18.71
N ASN A 590 -11.60 2.20 -18.18
CA ASN A 590 -12.72 1.26 -17.94
C ASN A 590 -12.32 0.00 -17.13
N THR A 591 -11.38 0.14 -16.20
CA THR A 591 -10.79 -0.97 -15.46
C THR A 591 -10.97 -0.79 -13.96
N ASP A 592 -11.55 -1.78 -13.28
CA ASP A 592 -11.60 -1.80 -11.83
C ASP A 592 -10.21 -2.11 -11.26
N ALA A 593 -9.66 -1.18 -10.49
CA ALA A 593 -8.37 -1.34 -9.81
C ALA A 593 -8.40 -2.36 -8.67
N ARG A 594 -9.59 -2.83 -8.23
CA ARG A 594 -9.76 -3.84 -7.17
C ARG A 594 -9.06 -3.46 -5.87
N LEU A 595 -9.45 -2.34 -5.29
CA LEU A 595 -8.94 -1.90 -3.98
C LEU A 595 -9.83 -2.42 -2.84
N ALA A 596 -9.21 -2.70 -1.70
CA ALA A 596 -9.90 -2.90 -0.43
C ALA A 596 -10.49 -1.58 0.08
N PRO A 597 -11.46 -1.63 1.02
CA PRO A 597 -11.90 -0.44 1.74
C PRO A 597 -10.73 0.24 2.50
N PRO A 598 -10.83 1.55 2.78
CA PRO A 598 -9.85 2.25 3.62
C PRO A 598 -9.65 1.54 4.96
N ALA A 599 -8.39 1.33 5.34
CA ALA A 599 -8.01 0.72 6.60
C ALA A 599 -6.65 1.27 7.07
N ASP A 600 -6.32 1.01 8.33
CA ASP A 600 -4.95 1.09 8.79
C ASP A 600 -4.16 -0.10 8.22
N ASN A 601 -3.23 0.17 7.32
CA ASN A 601 -2.34 -0.82 6.70
C ASN A 601 -0.88 -0.64 7.13
N GLY A 602 -0.62 -0.03 8.29
CA GLY A 602 0.72 0.07 8.90
C GLY A 602 1.51 1.33 8.54
N GLY A 603 0.85 2.47 8.36
CA GLY A 603 1.48 3.75 8.05
C GLY A 603 0.92 4.91 8.87
N ALA A 604 1.39 6.14 8.61
CA ALA A 604 0.93 7.33 9.33
C ALA A 604 -0.54 7.71 9.05
N THR A 605 -1.10 7.24 7.94
CA THR A 605 -2.46 7.57 7.49
C THR A 605 -3.15 6.33 6.90
N MET A 606 -4.50 6.33 6.89
CA MET A 606 -5.28 5.25 6.28
C MET A 606 -5.06 5.19 4.77
N THR A 607 -4.99 3.98 4.24
CA THR A 607 -4.78 3.69 2.81
C THR A 607 -5.80 2.66 2.30
N MET A 608 -5.94 2.55 0.98
CA MET A 608 -6.68 1.47 0.33
C MET A 608 -5.70 0.43 -0.22
N ALA A 609 -5.67 -0.76 0.38
CA ALA A 609 -4.78 -1.83 -0.07
C ALA A 609 -5.24 -2.43 -1.41
N LEU A 610 -4.30 -2.89 -2.24
CA LEU A 610 -4.62 -3.65 -3.44
C LEU A 610 -5.08 -5.07 -3.11
N LEU A 611 -6.18 -5.52 -3.71
CA LEU A 611 -6.66 -6.91 -3.56
C LEU A 611 -5.82 -7.86 -4.43
N PRO A 612 -5.76 -9.17 -4.09
CA PRO A 612 -5.04 -10.16 -4.90
C PRO A 612 -5.52 -10.12 -6.35
N ASN A 613 -4.61 -10.17 -7.33
CA ASN A 613 -4.89 -10.04 -8.76
C ASN A 613 -5.43 -8.65 -9.18
N SER A 614 -5.15 -7.60 -8.41
CA SER A 614 -5.41 -6.23 -8.85
C SER A 614 -4.57 -5.88 -10.08
N PRO A 615 -5.13 -5.20 -11.10
CA PRO A 615 -4.36 -4.75 -12.27
C PRO A 615 -3.38 -3.62 -11.95
N ALA A 616 -3.43 -3.06 -10.73
CA ALA A 616 -2.47 -2.06 -10.27
C ALA A 616 -1.17 -2.69 -9.76
N LEU A 617 -1.17 -4.00 -9.49
CA LEU A 617 0.00 -4.72 -8.99
C LEU A 617 1.10 -4.75 -10.04
N ASP A 618 2.30 -4.33 -9.65
CA ASP A 618 3.52 -4.33 -10.46
C ASP A 618 3.34 -3.60 -11.82
N ALA A 619 2.45 -2.60 -11.87
CA ALA A 619 2.01 -1.96 -13.10
C ALA A 619 2.42 -0.48 -13.23
N GLY A 620 3.03 0.11 -12.20
CA GLY A 620 3.47 1.51 -12.19
C GLY A 620 4.75 1.74 -12.99
N ALA A 621 4.93 2.93 -13.57
CA ALA A 621 6.16 3.33 -14.24
C ALA A 621 7.30 3.54 -13.23
N ASP A 622 8.36 2.74 -13.33
CA ASP A 622 9.51 2.73 -12.41
C ASP A 622 10.17 4.11 -12.26
N ALA A 623 10.41 4.82 -13.36
CA ALA A 623 11.04 6.15 -13.36
C ALA A 623 10.22 7.22 -12.60
N ALA A 624 8.93 6.96 -12.35
CA ALA A 624 8.02 7.83 -11.62
C ALA A 624 7.67 7.29 -10.22
N CYS A 625 8.34 6.23 -9.76
CA CYS A 625 8.06 5.62 -8.47
C CYS A 625 8.90 6.24 -7.34
N PRO A 626 8.25 6.80 -6.29
CA PRO A 626 8.95 7.30 -5.12
C PRO A 626 9.56 6.15 -4.33
N ALA A 627 10.58 6.44 -3.52
CA ALA A 627 11.28 5.43 -2.72
C ALA A 627 10.38 4.66 -1.74
N ALA A 628 9.26 5.27 -1.33
CA ALA A 628 8.28 4.68 -0.45
C ALA A 628 6.85 5.03 -0.89
N ASP A 629 5.88 4.23 -0.44
CA ASP A 629 4.45 4.49 -0.60
C ASP A 629 3.90 5.44 0.48
N GLN A 630 2.57 5.65 0.52
CA GLN A 630 1.92 6.53 1.50
C GLN A 630 2.23 6.17 2.96
N ARG A 631 2.55 4.90 3.25
CA ARG A 631 2.82 4.43 4.61
C ARG A 631 4.27 4.68 5.03
N GLY A 632 5.12 5.12 4.10
CA GLY A 632 6.57 5.07 4.26
C GLY A 632 7.14 3.67 4.05
N SER A 633 6.34 2.71 3.56
CA SER A 633 6.85 1.38 3.21
C SER A 633 7.65 1.50 1.91
N SER A 634 8.87 0.96 1.90
CA SER A 634 9.71 0.98 0.71
C SER A 634 8.97 0.33 -0.45
N ARG A 635 8.96 1.03 -1.59
CA ARG A 635 8.66 0.41 -2.87
C ARG A 635 9.90 -0.38 -3.26
N ILE A 636 9.76 -1.71 -3.30
CA ILE A 636 10.91 -2.61 -3.34
C ILE A 636 11.47 -2.66 -4.76
N ASP A 637 12.56 -1.94 -5.00
CA ASP A 637 13.46 -2.18 -6.12
C ASP A 637 14.23 -3.50 -5.85
N ARG A 638 13.75 -4.63 -6.39
CA ARG A 638 14.28 -5.96 -6.06
C ARG A 638 15.66 -6.26 -6.67
N ASP A 639 16.17 -5.45 -7.60
CA ASP A 639 17.53 -5.65 -8.15
C ASP A 639 18.59 -4.72 -7.53
N GLY A 640 18.15 -3.67 -6.83
CA GLY A 640 18.98 -2.81 -6.00
C GLY A 640 19.98 -1.94 -6.79
N ASN A 641 19.68 -1.64 -8.05
CA ASN A 641 20.56 -0.83 -8.90
C ASN A 641 20.22 0.68 -8.90
N GLY A 642 19.05 1.06 -8.38
CA GLY A 642 18.62 2.46 -8.24
C GLY A 642 18.48 3.24 -9.55
N ASP A 643 18.32 2.56 -10.69
CA ASP A 643 18.20 3.19 -12.01
C ASP A 643 16.76 3.31 -12.55
N GLY A 644 15.77 2.80 -11.81
CA GLY A 644 14.37 2.94 -12.20
C GLY A 644 14.07 2.40 -13.59
N GLY A 645 14.73 1.31 -14.01
CA GLY A 645 14.18 0.41 -15.02
C GLY A 645 15.19 -0.28 -15.94
N ASN A 646 15.07 -1.61 -16.07
CA ASN A 646 14.93 -2.32 -17.37
C ASN A 646 14.74 -3.84 -17.22
N ASP A 647 13.91 -4.31 -16.29
CA ASP A 647 13.56 -5.74 -16.17
C ASP A 647 12.07 -6.07 -15.98
N GLY A 648 11.20 -5.05 -15.99
CA GLY A 648 9.75 -5.20 -16.12
C GLY A 648 9.00 -5.01 -14.80
N ASN A 649 8.87 -3.74 -14.41
CA ASN A 649 8.04 -3.08 -13.38
C ASN A 649 7.73 -3.82 -12.06
N TRP A 650 8.02 -3.19 -10.92
CA TRP A 650 7.72 -3.72 -9.57
C TRP A 650 7.07 -2.74 -8.58
N CYS A 651 6.78 -1.49 -8.97
CA CYS A 651 5.98 -0.62 -8.13
C CYS A 651 4.51 -0.64 -8.55
N ASP A 652 3.63 -0.54 -7.56
CA ASP A 652 2.20 -0.56 -7.81
C ASP A 652 1.66 0.81 -8.23
N ILE A 653 0.64 0.81 -9.08
CA ILE A 653 -0.13 2.02 -9.38
C ILE A 653 -0.91 2.42 -8.11
N GLY A 654 -0.96 3.71 -7.80
CA GLY A 654 -1.70 4.28 -6.68
C GLY A 654 -0.84 4.56 -5.44
N ALA A 655 -1.49 4.93 -4.35
CA ALA A 655 -0.81 5.39 -3.12
C ALA A 655 -0.27 4.26 -2.23
N TYR A 656 -0.63 3.02 -2.53
CA TYR A 656 -0.32 1.84 -1.74
C TYR A 656 0.58 0.87 -2.52
N GLU A 657 1.63 0.38 -1.86
CA GLU A 657 2.48 -0.68 -2.38
C GLU A 657 2.17 -2.02 -1.71
N ALA A 658 1.66 -2.98 -2.46
CA ALA A 658 1.54 -4.36 -2.03
C ALA A 658 2.94 -4.96 -1.83
N GLN A 659 3.35 -5.00 -0.57
CA GLN A 659 4.55 -5.72 -0.17
C GLN A 659 4.45 -7.15 -0.71
N ALA A 660 5.50 -7.57 -1.43
CA ALA A 660 5.68 -8.89 -2.02
C ALA A 660 4.97 -9.99 -1.21
N ARG A 661 3.84 -10.48 -1.72
CA ARG A 661 3.30 -11.73 -1.18
C ARG A 661 4.20 -12.86 -1.67
N PRO A 662 4.72 -13.72 -0.78
CA PRO A 662 5.38 -14.93 -1.24
C PRO A 662 4.36 -15.73 -2.07
N ASN A 663 4.66 -15.97 -3.35
CA ASN A 663 3.80 -16.82 -4.19
C ASN A 663 3.67 -18.21 -3.54
N THR A 664 2.44 -18.65 -3.32
CA THR A 664 2.13 -19.97 -2.80
C THR A 664 1.85 -20.90 -3.98
N PRO A 665 2.68 -21.94 -4.22
CA PRO A 665 2.49 -22.79 -5.38
C PRO A 665 1.07 -23.41 -5.45
N PRO A 666 0.47 -23.52 -6.64
CA PRO A 666 -0.87 -24.06 -6.81
C PRO A 666 -0.91 -25.54 -6.46
N VAL A 667 -2.13 -26.05 -6.25
CA VAL A 667 -2.41 -27.46 -5.96
C VAL A 667 -3.26 -28.06 -7.08
N ALA A 668 -2.74 -29.11 -7.73
CA ALA A 668 -3.51 -29.91 -8.67
C ALA A 668 -4.39 -30.94 -7.93
N ASN A 669 -5.67 -31.07 -8.32
CA ASN A 669 -6.60 -31.97 -7.65
C ASN A 669 -6.66 -33.35 -8.33
N ALA A 670 -6.30 -34.40 -7.59
CA ALA A 670 -6.50 -35.77 -8.03
C ALA A 670 -7.99 -36.11 -8.11
N GLN A 671 -8.37 -36.97 -9.06
CA GLN A 671 -9.77 -37.41 -9.23
C GLN A 671 -9.87 -38.83 -9.78
N THR A 672 -11.04 -39.45 -9.63
CA THR A 672 -11.34 -40.77 -10.19
C THR A 672 -12.52 -40.69 -11.14
N VAL A 673 -12.38 -41.27 -12.33
CA VAL A 673 -13.38 -41.24 -13.41
C VAL A 673 -13.78 -42.66 -13.81
N ALA A 674 -15.08 -42.92 -13.95
CA ALA A 674 -15.58 -44.17 -14.52
C ALA A 674 -15.75 -44.02 -16.04
N ALA A 675 -15.21 -44.98 -16.80
CA ALA A 675 -15.33 -45.04 -18.25
C ALA A 675 -15.87 -46.40 -18.70
N GLN A 676 -16.35 -46.45 -19.93
CA GLN A 676 -16.76 -47.68 -20.59
C GLN A 676 -15.86 -47.93 -21.80
N GLN A 677 -15.55 -49.19 -22.02
CA GLN A 677 -14.72 -49.64 -23.14
C GLN A 677 -15.26 -49.11 -24.48
N GLY A 678 -14.41 -48.42 -25.25
CA GLY A 678 -14.75 -47.87 -26.56
C GLY A 678 -15.71 -46.68 -26.56
N VAL A 679 -16.14 -46.18 -25.40
CA VAL A 679 -17.05 -45.03 -25.28
C VAL A 679 -16.26 -43.79 -24.82
N PRO A 680 -16.28 -42.67 -25.57
CA PRO A 680 -15.63 -41.43 -25.15
C PRO A 680 -16.20 -40.89 -23.84
N ARG A 681 -15.32 -40.47 -22.92
CA ARG A 681 -15.65 -39.92 -21.60
C ARG A 681 -14.96 -38.57 -21.40
N GLY A 682 -15.75 -37.54 -21.12
CA GLY A 682 -15.23 -36.23 -20.73
C GLY A 682 -14.56 -36.25 -19.35
N ILE A 683 -13.42 -35.56 -19.24
CA ILE A 683 -12.62 -35.34 -18.04
C ILE A 683 -12.33 -33.83 -17.95
N VAL A 684 -12.65 -33.22 -16.81
CA VAL A 684 -12.31 -31.82 -16.53
C VAL A 684 -11.27 -31.79 -15.42
N LEU A 685 -10.06 -31.32 -15.72
CA LEU A 685 -9.01 -31.14 -14.72
C LEU A 685 -9.36 -29.97 -13.80
N SER A 686 -8.95 -30.06 -12.54
CA SER A 686 -9.14 -28.98 -11.57
C SER A 686 -7.91 -28.82 -10.70
N GLY A 687 -7.74 -27.61 -10.18
CA GLY A 687 -6.73 -27.22 -9.24
C GLY A 687 -7.23 -26.03 -8.42
N ALA A 688 -6.45 -25.66 -7.42
CA ALA A 688 -6.70 -24.49 -6.59
C ALA A 688 -5.39 -23.74 -6.40
N ASP A 689 -5.49 -22.43 -6.32
CA ASP A 689 -4.39 -21.54 -5.98
C ASP A 689 -4.78 -20.73 -4.74
N ALA A 690 -3.85 -20.57 -3.79
CA ALA A 690 -4.13 -19.89 -2.53
C ALA A 690 -4.11 -18.36 -2.68
N ASP A 691 -3.40 -17.86 -3.68
CA ASP A 691 -3.26 -16.44 -4.00
C ASP A 691 -4.36 -15.97 -4.98
N GLY A 692 -5.03 -16.93 -5.62
CA GLY A 692 -6.19 -16.73 -6.49
C GLY A 692 -5.83 -16.58 -7.96
N ASP A 693 -4.62 -16.98 -8.33
CA ASP A 693 -4.04 -16.78 -9.65
C ASP A 693 -4.69 -17.67 -10.72
N ALA A 694 -4.60 -17.22 -11.98
CA ALA A 694 -5.17 -17.94 -13.12
C ALA A 694 -4.38 -19.23 -13.39
N LEU A 695 -5.10 -20.36 -13.47
CA LEU A 695 -4.48 -21.69 -13.55
C LEU A 695 -4.27 -22.21 -14.98
N ILE A 696 -3.04 -22.62 -15.27
CA ILE A 696 -2.60 -23.23 -16.53
C ILE A 696 -2.39 -24.75 -16.32
N TYR A 697 -3.10 -25.58 -17.07
CA TYR A 697 -3.08 -27.04 -16.89
C TYR A 697 -2.16 -27.72 -17.91
N SER A 698 -1.26 -28.58 -17.44
CA SER A 698 -0.31 -29.31 -18.30
C SER A 698 -0.39 -30.82 -18.06
N ILE A 699 -0.60 -31.59 -19.13
CA ILE A 699 -0.50 -33.06 -19.07
C ILE A 699 0.96 -33.47 -19.07
N LEU A 700 1.37 -34.24 -18.06
CA LEU A 700 2.73 -34.73 -17.91
C LEU A 700 2.88 -36.12 -18.53
N THR A 701 1.96 -37.03 -18.19
CA THR A 701 1.88 -38.36 -18.82
C THR A 701 0.44 -38.71 -19.18
N GLY A 702 0.26 -39.21 -20.40
CA GLY A 702 -1.02 -39.70 -20.90
C GLY A 702 -1.36 -41.12 -20.46
N PRO A 703 -2.55 -41.61 -20.84
CA PRO A 703 -3.01 -42.97 -20.51
C PRO A 703 -2.28 -44.07 -21.27
N GLU A 704 -2.14 -45.24 -20.66
CA GLU A 704 -1.49 -46.41 -21.28
C GLU A 704 -2.47 -47.28 -22.09
N HIS A 705 -3.75 -47.26 -21.72
CA HIS A 705 -4.78 -48.15 -22.27
C HIS A 705 -5.97 -47.42 -22.92
N GLY A 706 -5.76 -46.15 -23.27
CA GLY A 706 -6.71 -45.33 -24.00
C GLY A 706 -6.03 -44.20 -24.77
N SER A 707 -6.83 -43.32 -25.35
CA SER A 707 -6.37 -42.09 -25.99
C SER A 707 -7.03 -40.88 -25.36
N LEU A 708 -6.30 -39.76 -25.38
CA LEU A 708 -6.74 -38.48 -24.83
C LEU A 708 -6.79 -37.44 -25.95
N THR A 709 -7.91 -36.73 -26.09
CA THR A 709 -8.11 -35.64 -27.05
C THR A 709 -8.68 -34.41 -26.38
N GLY A 710 -8.64 -33.24 -27.05
CA GLY A 710 -9.04 -31.95 -26.48
C GLY A 710 -7.86 -31.12 -25.97
N ALA A 711 -8.17 -30.06 -25.21
CA ALA A 711 -7.18 -29.16 -24.62
C ALA A 711 -7.50 -28.99 -23.13
N ALA A 712 -6.47 -29.08 -22.29
CA ALA A 712 -6.64 -28.90 -20.85
C ALA A 712 -7.26 -27.51 -20.54
N PRO A 713 -8.14 -27.40 -19.53
CA PRO A 713 -8.55 -28.45 -18.59
C PRO A 713 -9.62 -29.42 -19.12
N ASN A 714 -10.17 -29.23 -20.32
CA ASN A 714 -11.29 -30.01 -20.85
C ASN A 714 -10.84 -31.09 -21.85
N LEU A 715 -10.79 -32.34 -21.39
CA LEU A 715 -10.24 -33.47 -22.12
C LEU A 715 -11.28 -34.55 -22.37
N THR A 716 -11.06 -35.37 -23.39
CA THR A 716 -11.88 -36.56 -23.69
C THR A 716 -11.00 -37.79 -23.71
N TYR A 717 -11.30 -38.75 -22.84
CA TYR A 717 -10.65 -40.05 -22.78
C TYR A 717 -11.47 -41.11 -23.51
N THR A 718 -10.82 -41.94 -24.33
CA THR A 718 -11.46 -43.12 -24.95
C THR A 718 -10.59 -44.35 -24.69
N ALA A 719 -11.14 -45.33 -23.96
CA ALA A 719 -10.45 -46.59 -23.70
C ALA A 719 -10.30 -47.41 -24.99
N GLN A 720 -9.21 -48.17 -25.11
CA GLN A 720 -9.05 -49.17 -26.16
C GLN A 720 -10.21 -50.17 -26.13
N SER A 721 -10.67 -50.60 -27.32
CA SER A 721 -11.88 -51.41 -27.48
C SER A 721 -11.82 -52.80 -26.84
N THR A 722 -10.66 -53.25 -26.38
CA THR A 722 -10.46 -54.55 -25.70
C THR A 722 -10.03 -54.42 -24.24
N TYR A 723 -9.83 -53.20 -23.74
CA TYR A 723 -9.34 -52.97 -22.38
C TYR A 723 -10.47 -52.82 -21.35
N VAL A 724 -10.32 -53.50 -20.21
CA VAL A 724 -11.12 -53.37 -18.99
C VAL A 724 -10.13 -53.40 -17.83
N GLY A 725 -10.17 -52.38 -16.98
CA GLY A 725 -9.17 -52.22 -15.91
C GLY A 725 -8.86 -50.75 -15.60
N PRO A 726 -7.91 -50.51 -14.68
CA PRO A 726 -7.49 -49.17 -14.29
C PRO A 726 -6.48 -48.56 -15.28
N ASP A 727 -6.73 -47.34 -15.70
CA ASP A 727 -5.83 -46.50 -16.50
C ASP A 727 -5.57 -45.18 -15.75
N SER A 728 -4.60 -44.36 -16.18
CA SER A 728 -4.31 -43.11 -15.48
C SER A 728 -3.69 -42.02 -16.34
N ILE A 729 -3.87 -40.77 -15.92
CA ILE A 729 -3.23 -39.58 -16.50
C ILE A 729 -2.57 -38.82 -15.36
N THR A 730 -1.38 -38.28 -15.56
CA THR A 730 -0.78 -37.32 -14.60
C THR A 730 -0.69 -35.92 -15.19
N PHE A 731 -0.95 -34.92 -14.36
CA PHE A 731 -0.96 -33.52 -14.77
C PHE A 731 -0.41 -32.62 -13.65
N SER A 732 0.07 -31.45 -14.01
CA SER A 732 0.36 -30.35 -13.09
C SER A 732 -0.43 -29.11 -13.46
N VAL A 733 -0.52 -28.18 -12.51
CA VAL A 733 -1.14 -26.87 -12.69
C VAL A 733 -0.08 -25.82 -12.41
N GLY A 734 0.02 -24.78 -13.24
CA GLY A 734 0.86 -23.61 -13.00
C GLY A 734 0.03 -22.35 -12.80
N ASP A 735 0.55 -21.41 -12.01
CA ASP A 735 -0.04 -20.10 -11.70
C ASP A 735 0.53 -18.96 -12.59
N GLY A 736 1.52 -19.29 -13.44
CA GLY A 736 2.28 -18.32 -14.25
C GLY A 736 3.70 -18.06 -13.74
N THR A 737 4.00 -18.42 -12.49
CA THR A 737 5.31 -18.28 -11.85
C THR A 737 5.92 -19.63 -11.44
N THR A 738 5.10 -20.52 -10.86
CA THR A 738 5.49 -21.84 -10.36
C THR A 738 4.51 -22.92 -10.82
N PHE A 739 4.88 -24.19 -10.59
CA PHE A 739 4.04 -25.35 -10.90
C PHE A 739 3.77 -26.18 -9.65
N SER A 740 2.57 -26.76 -9.58
CA SER A 740 2.16 -27.70 -8.55
C SER A 740 2.97 -28.99 -8.58
N ALA A 741 2.92 -29.73 -7.47
CA ALA A 741 3.22 -31.15 -7.52
C ALA A 741 2.26 -31.88 -8.50
N PRO A 742 2.70 -32.95 -9.19
CA PRO A 742 1.83 -33.72 -10.07
C PRO A 742 0.64 -34.36 -9.35
N ALA A 743 -0.54 -34.31 -9.96
CA ALA A 743 -1.74 -35.03 -9.54
C ALA A 743 -2.10 -36.14 -10.53
N VAL A 744 -2.81 -37.15 -10.04
CA VAL A 744 -3.23 -38.33 -10.82
C VAL A 744 -4.74 -38.32 -11.04
N VAL A 745 -5.14 -38.54 -12.28
CA VAL A 745 -6.51 -38.93 -12.65
C VAL A 745 -6.53 -40.44 -12.81
N THR A 746 -7.26 -41.14 -11.95
CA THR A 746 -7.47 -42.60 -12.05
C THR A 746 -8.72 -42.89 -12.87
N ILE A 747 -8.63 -43.75 -13.87
CA ILE A 747 -9.73 -44.06 -14.78
C ILE A 747 -10.08 -45.55 -14.66
N ASN A 748 -11.30 -45.86 -14.22
CA ASN A 748 -11.78 -47.23 -14.11
C ASN A 748 -12.63 -47.59 -15.33
N VAL A 749 -12.10 -48.42 -16.22
CA VAL A 749 -12.76 -48.84 -17.46
C VAL A 749 -13.58 -50.12 -17.21
N SER A 750 -14.88 -50.05 -17.52
CA SER A 750 -15.84 -51.17 -17.42
C SER A 750 -16.29 -51.66 -18.81
N GLN A 751 -16.82 -52.88 -18.88
CA GLN A 751 -17.30 -53.48 -20.13
C GLN A 751 -18.64 -52.87 -20.57
N THR A 752 -18.81 -52.70 -21.89
CA THR A 752 -20.09 -52.29 -22.51
C THR A 752 -20.97 -53.53 -22.76
N PRO A 753 -22.27 -53.54 -22.38
CA PRO A 753 -23.15 -54.67 -22.64
C PRO A 753 -23.33 -54.94 -24.15
N PRO A 754 -23.51 -56.21 -24.57
CA PRO A 754 -23.84 -56.52 -25.97
C PRO A 754 -25.21 -55.97 -26.37
N ALA A 755 -25.39 -55.69 -27.67
CA ALA A 755 -26.65 -55.21 -28.24
C ALA A 755 -27.61 -56.38 -28.55
N ASN A 756 -28.92 -56.16 -28.36
CA ASN A 756 -30.00 -57.13 -28.62
C ASN A 756 -30.20 -57.38 -30.13
N THR A 757 -30.41 -58.63 -30.53
CA THR A 757 -30.72 -59.07 -31.89
C THR A 757 -32.21 -59.43 -31.96
N PRO A 758 -33.01 -58.81 -32.83
CA PRO A 758 -34.45 -59.07 -32.86
C PRO A 758 -34.79 -60.55 -33.16
N PRO A 759 -35.92 -61.07 -32.63
CA PRO A 759 -36.31 -62.45 -32.84
C PRO A 759 -36.77 -62.67 -34.29
N VAL A 760 -36.82 -63.92 -34.73
CA VAL A 760 -37.33 -64.33 -36.04
C VAL A 760 -38.60 -65.17 -35.86
N ALA A 761 -39.66 -64.83 -36.61
CA ALA A 761 -40.93 -65.56 -36.63
C ALA A 761 -41.00 -66.54 -37.80
N ASP A 762 -41.26 -67.82 -37.54
CA ASP A 762 -41.26 -68.85 -38.58
C ASP A 762 -42.61 -68.92 -39.30
N SER A 763 -42.62 -68.53 -40.58
CA SER A 763 -43.80 -68.71 -41.42
C SER A 763 -43.98 -70.17 -41.82
N GLN A 764 -45.22 -70.66 -41.81
CA GLN A 764 -45.51 -72.07 -42.09
C GLN A 764 -46.62 -72.22 -43.13
N THR A 765 -46.64 -73.36 -43.81
CA THR A 765 -47.74 -73.74 -44.69
C THR A 765 -48.32 -75.08 -44.27
N VAL A 766 -49.61 -75.11 -43.96
CA VAL A 766 -50.32 -76.32 -43.52
C VAL A 766 -51.45 -76.68 -44.48
N GLN A 767 -51.95 -77.92 -44.39
CA GLN A 767 -53.05 -78.39 -45.24
C GLN A 767 -54.16 -79.00 -44.40
N VAL A 768 -55.41 -78.74 -44.78
CA VAL A 768 -56.61 -79.26 -44.09
C VAL A 768 -57.69 -79.64 -45.11
N PRO A 769 -58.40 -80.77 -44.97
CA PRO A 769 -59.57 -81.05 -45.79
C PRO A 769 -60.75 -80.12 -45.45
N ALA A 770 -61.58 -79.81 -46.44
CA ALA A 770 -62.84 -79.09 -46.20
C ALA A 770 -63.71 -79.86 -45.18
N GLY A 771 -64.15 -79.16 -44.12
CA GLY A 771 -64.89 -79.74 -42.99
C GLY A 771 -64.04 -80.41 -41.89
N GLY A 772 -62.70 -80.41 -42.01
CA GLY A 772 -61.77 -80.92 -40.99
C GLY A 772 -61.12 -79.82 -40.13
N THR A 773 -60.16 -80.21 -39.30
CA THR A 773 -59.36 -79.28 -38.47
C THR A 773 -57.86 -79.59 -38.61
N VAL A 774 -57.00 -78.60 -38.44
CA VAL A 774 -55.54 -78.78 -38.39
C VAL A 774 -54.94 -78.06 -37.18
N ALA A 775 -54.05 -78.74 -36.46
CA ALA A 775 -53.26 -78.14 -35.38
C ALA A 775 -52.06 -77.39 -35.99
N ILE A 776 -51.75 -76.23 -35.43
CA ILE A 776 -50.71 -75.30 -35.87
C ILE A 776 -49.97 -74.84 -34.62
N THR A 777 -48.67 -75.10 -34.55
CA THR A 777 -47.80 -74.59 -33.48
C THR A 777 -46.94 -73.48 -34.06
N LEU A 778 -47.07 -72.26 -33.53
CA LEU A 778 -46.25 -71.11 -33.90
C LEU A 778 -44.82 -71.30 -33.37
N THR A 779 -43.82 -71.05 -34.21
CA THR A 779 -42.41 -71.18 -33.84
C THR A 779 -41.65 -69.91 -34.22
N GLY A 780 -40.50 -69.73 -33.59
CA GLY A 780 -39.57 -68.63 -33.84
C GLY A 780 -38.24 -68.91 -33.14
N SER A 781 -37.22 -68.12 -33.46
CA SER A 781 -35.88 -68.25 -32.90
C SER A 781 -35.31 -66.89 -32.52
N ASP A 782 -34.51 -66.86 -31.45
CA ASP A 782 -33.76 -65.69 -31.03
C ASP A 782 -32.25 -65.97 -31.06
N ALA A 783 -31.45 -65.03 -31.54
CA ALA A 783 -30.01 -65.23 -31.71
C ALA A 783 -29.22 -65.04 -30.41
N ASP A 784 -29.76 -64.27 -29.47
CA ASP A 784 -29.19 -64.03 -28.15
C ASP A 784 -29.65 -65.08 -27.13
N GLY A 785 -30.65 -65.89 -27.50
CA GLY A 785 -31.21 -66.97 -26.70
C GLY A 785 -32.31 -66.51 -25.75
N ASP A 786 -32.89 -65.33 -26.01
CA ASP A 786 -33.95 -64.76 -25.21
C ASP A 786 -35.26 -65.56 -25.30
N ALA A 787 -36.07 -65.47 -24.24
CA ALA A 787 -37.31 -66.22 -24.13
C ALA A 787 -38.40 -65.62 -25.02
N LEU A 788 -39.01 -66.44 -25.88
CA LEU A 788 -39.98 -65.98 -26.88
C LEU A 788 -41.43 -66.09 -26.43
N THR A 789 -42.22 -65.06 -26.74
CA THR A 789 -43.69 -65.02 -26.57
C THR A 789 -44.40 -64.83 -27.90
N TYR A 790 -45.62 -65.39 -28.04
CA TYR A 790 -46.34 -65.47 -29.32
C TYR A 790 -47.76 -64.88 -29.22
N GLY A 791 -48.26 -64.28 -30.29
CA GLY A 791 -49.64 -63.82 -30.38
C GLY A 791 -50.15 -63.66 -31.81
N ILE A 792 -51.48 -63.64 -31.99
CA ILE A 792 -52.09 -63.46 -33.32
C ILE A 792 -52.23 -61.98 -33.64
N SER A 793 -51.66 -61.57 -34.77
CA SER A 793 -51.75 -60.18 -35.27
C SER A 793 -53.02 -59.99 -36.09
N VAL A 794 -53.27 -60.87 -37.06
CA VAL A 794 -54.46 -60.84 -37.93
C VAL A 794 -54.96 -62.25 -38.11
N GLY A 795 -56.22 -62.51 -37.77
CA GLY A 795 -56.85 -63.83 -37.88
C GLY A 795 -57.23 -64.24 -39.32
N PRO A 796 -57.56 -65.53 -39.53
CA PRO A 796 -57.97 -66.03 -40.83
C PRO A 796 -59.36 -65.56 -41.26
N THR A 797 -59.63 -65.57 -42.56
CA THR A 797 -60.88 -65.00 -43.14
C THR A 797 -61.87 -66.06 -43.61
N ARG A 798 -61.42 -67.31 -43.78
CA ARG A 798 -62.20 -68.43 -44.34
C ARG A 798 -62.33 -69.60 -43.36
N GLY A 799 -61.96 -69.37 -42.09
CA GLY A 799 -62.10 -70.27 -40.97
C GLY A 799 -61.87 -69.55 -39.64
N THR A 800 -61.89 -70.33 -38.55
CA THR A 800 -61.70 -69.81 -37.18
C THR A 800 -60.50 -70.47 -36.51
N LEU A 801 -59.76 -69.70 -35.72
CA LEU A 801 -58.74 -70.22 -34.80
C LEU A 801 -59.33 -70.44 -33.40
N SER A 802 -58.91 -71.51 -32.76
CA SER A 802 -59.19 -71.82 -31.35
C SER A 802 -57.91 -72.29 -30.65
N GLY A 803 -57.87 -72.22 -29.31
CA GLY A 803 -56.66 -72.46 -28.53
C GLY A 803 -55.96 -71.16 -28.12
N ALA A 804 -54.71 -71.25 -27.67
CA ALA A 804 -53.88 -70.13 -27.27
C ALA A 804 -52.50 -70.26 -27.88
N ALA A 805 -51.95 -69.16 -28.43
CA ALA A 805 -50.61 -69.17 -28.99
C ALA A 805 -49.57 -69.68 -27.96
N PRO A 806 -48.57 -70.47 -28.37
CA PRO A 806 -48.26 -70.83 -29.75
C PRO A 806 -49.11 -71.96 -30.36
N ASP A 807 -49.89 -72.70 -29.57
CA ASP A 807 -50.62 -73.89 -30.04
C ASP A 807 -52.08 -73.60 -30.39
N LEU A 808 -52.37 -73.62 -31.68
CA LEU A 808 -53.67 -73.23 -32.24
C LEU A 808 -54.28 -74.35 -33.07
N ILE A 809 -55.62 -74.33 -33.18
CA ILE A 809 -56.38 -75.23 -34.05
C ILE A 809 -57.18 -74.38 -35.03
N TYR A 810 -56.93 -74.60 -36.33
CA TYR A 810 -57.68 -73.97 -37.41
C TYR A 810 -58.81 -74.88 -37.91
N THR A 811 -60.00 -74.32 -38.06
CA THR A 811 -61.19 -74.96 -38.61
C THR A 811 -61.74 -74.13 -39.77
N PRO A 812 -61.78 -74.61 -41.02
CA PRO A 812 -62.43 -73.91 -42.14
C PRO A 812 -63.94 -73.69 -41.88
N ASN A 813 -64.49 -72.59 -42.38
CA ASN A 813 -65.93 -72.36 -42.39
C ASN A 813 -66.64 -73.44 -43.22
N LEU A 814 -67.87 -73.80 -42.84
CA LEU A 814 -68.64 -74.88 -43.48
C LEU A 814 -68.85 -74.68 -44.99
N GLU A 815 -68.86 -73.43 -45.46
CA GLU A 815 -69.01 -73.08 -46.89
C GLU A 815 -67.70 -73.11 -47.68
N THR A 816 -66.55 -73.29 -47.01
CA THR A 816 -65.23 -73.29 -47.64
C THR A 816 -64.90 -74.66 -48.24
N LEU A 817 -65.29 -74.88 -49.50
CA LEU A 817 -65.10 -76.14 -50.24
C LEU A 817 -63.71 -76.28 -50.92
N GLY A 818 -62.77 -75.37 -50.67
CA GLY A 818 -61.37 -75.41 -51.14
C GLY A 818 -60.69 -74.04 -51.28
N GLY A 819 -59.37 -74.03 -51.50
CA GLY A 819 -58.55 -72.84 -51.74
C GLY A 819 -57.58 -72.51 -50.59
N VAL A 820 -57.04 -71.29 -50.56
CA VAL A 820 -56.09 -70.84 -49.55
C VAL A 820 -56.76 -69.89 -48.55
N ASP A 821 -56.37 -69.97 -47.28
CA ASP A 821 -56.59 -68.98 -46.24
C ASP A 821 -55.26 -68.67 -45.55
N LEU A 822 -55.16 -67.55 -44.83
CA LEU A 822 -53.93 -67.18 -44.12
C LEU A 822 -54.23 -66.40 -42.85
N PHE A 823 -53.30 -66.42 -41.90
CA PHE A 823 -53.29 -65.52 -40.75
C PHE A 823 -51.86 -65.12 -40.40
N THR A 824 -51.67 -63.99 -39.71
CA THR A 824 -50.35 -63.53 -39.26
C THR A 824 -50.24 -63.54 -37.75
N PHE A 825 -49.03 -63.79 -37.25
CA PHE A 825 -48.71 -63.85 -35.83
C PHE A 825 -47.41 -63.08 -35.54
N PHE A 826 -47.21 -62.66 -34.29
CA PHE A 826 -45.95 -62.05 -33.85
C PHE A 826 -45.20 -62.94 -32.87
N VAL A 827 -43.88 -62.74 -32.80
CA VAL A 827 -42.93 -63.30 -31.85
C VAL A 827 -42.18 -62.15 -31.16
N ASN A 828 -42.07 -62.16 -29.83
CA ASN A 828 -41.41 -61.11 -29.04
C ASN A 828 -40.41 -61.71 -28.05
N ASP A 829 -39.19 -61.15 -27.99
CA ASP A 829 -38.06 -61.54 -27.12
C ASP A 829 -38.05 -60.78 -25.77
N GLY A 830 -39.03 -59.90 -25.54
CA GLY A 830 -39.09 -58.98 -24.38
C GLY A 830 -38.65 -57.55 -24.68
N GLN A 831 -38.03 -57.28 -25.83
CA GLN A 831 -37.59 -55.95 -26.29
C GLN A 831 -38.17 -55.59 -27.67
N GLU A 832 -38.05 -56.48 -28.65
CA GLU A 832 -38.46 -56.28 -30.04
C GLU A 832 -39.41 -57.39 -30.55
N THR A 833 -40.09 -57.13 -31.67
CA THR A 833 -41.12 -58.04 -32.24
C THR A 833 -40.87 -58.35 -33.71
N ALA A 834 -41.09 -59.60 -34.13
CA ALA A 834 -41.12 -60.01 -35.53
C ALA A 834 -42.45 -60.67 -35.91
N VAL A 835 -42.84 -60.61 -37.19
CA VAL A 835 -44.14 -61.10 -37.69
C VAL A 835 -43.95 -62.25 -38.67
N GLY A 836 -44.68 -63.35 -38.46
CA GLY A 836 -44.75 -64.51 -39.34
C GLY A 836 -46.13 -64.69 -39.96
N THR A 837 -46.21 -65.42 -41.07
CA THR A 837 -47.46 -65.75 -41.78
C THR A 837 -47.69 -67.25 -41.80
N ILE A 838 -48.90 -67.69 -41.46
CA ILE A 838 -49.33 -69.07 -41.62
C ILE A 838 -50.27 -69.14 -42.83
N THR A 839 -49.87 -69.92 -43.83
CA THR A 839 -50.68 -70.19 -45.03
C THR A 839 -51.37 -71.54 -44.91
N ILE A 840 -52.67 -71.59 -45.12
CA ILE A 840 -53.49 -72.78 -44.92
C ILE A 840 -54.13 -73.19 -46.25
N ASN A 841 -53.74 -74.34 -46.79
CA ASN A 841 -54.30 -74.88 -48.01
C ASN A 841 -55.45 -75.84 -47.70
N ILE A 842 -56.66 -75.46 -48.10
CA ILE A 842 -57.89 -76.21 -47.85
C ILE A 842 -58.19 -77.11 -49.06
N LYS A 843 -58.14 -78.43 -48.86
CA LYS A 843 -58.36 -79.43 -49.91
C LYS A 843 -59.85 -79.64 -50.19
N GLN A 844 -60.20 -79.70 -51.48
CA GLN A 844 -61.58 -80.02 -51.90
C GLN A 844 -61.99 -81.44 -51.49
N PRO A 845 -63.28 -81.69 -51.17
CA PRO A 845 -63.78 -83.05 -50.97
C PRO A 845 -63.69 -83.87 -52.28
N GLY A 846 -63.30 -85.14 -52.19
CA GLY A 846 -63.30 -86.04 -53.35
C GLY A 846 -64.72 -86.33 -53.88
N PRO A 847 -64.88 -86.72 -55.16
CA PRO A 847 -66.19 -86.98 -55.76
C PRO A 847 -66.86 -88.18 -55.07
N GLY A 848 -67.92 -87.90 -54.30
CA GLY A 848 -68.73 -88.93 -53.61
C GLY A 848 -69.24 -88.57 -52.21
N GLN A 849 -68.87 -87.43 -51.63
CA GLN A 849 -69.37 -86.97 -50.32
C GLN A 849 -70.46 -85.90 -50.51
N ASN A 850 -71.73 -86.28 -50.37
CA ASN A 850 -72.88 -85.38 -50.45
C ASN A 850 -73.01 -84.56 -49.16
N TYR A 851 -72.63 -83.28 -49.21
CA TYR A 851 -72.99 -82.30 -48.18
C TYR A 851 -74.41 -81.77 -48.48
N ILE A 852 -75.35 -82.08 -47.59
CA ILE A 852 -76.73 -81.58 -47.64
C ILE A 852 -76.73 -80.13 -47.16
N TYR A 853 -76.86 -79.19 -48.08
CA TYR A 853 -77.22 -77.80 -47.76
C TYR A 853 -78.70 -77.73 -47.40
N LEU A 854 -79.03 -77.44 -46.14
CA LEU A 854 -80.36 -77.00 -45.72
C LEU A 854 -80.44 -75.47 -45.86
N PRO A 855 -81.49 -74.90 -46.48
CA PRO A 855 -81.60 -73.45 -46.66
C PRO A 855 -81.90 -72.72 -45.34
N LEU A 856 -81.28 -71.54 -45.19
CA LEU A 856 -81.35 -70.58 -44.07
C LEU A 856 -82.77 -70.23 -43.59
N ALA A 857 -82.91 -70.00 -42.28
CA ALA A 857 -84.03 -69.26 -41.70
C ALA A 857 -83.50 -68.15 -40.76
N ARG A 858 -83.66 -66.90 -41.23
CA ARG A 858 -83.38 -65.57 -40.64
C ARG A 858 -81.93 -65.15 -40.42
#